data_AF-A0A0D2S673-F1
#
_entry.id   AF-A0A0D2S673-F1
#
_cell.length_a   1.000
_cell.length_b   1.000
_cell.length_c   1.000
_cell.angle_alpha   90.00
_cell.angle_beta   90.00
_cell.angle_gamma   90.00
#
_symmetry.space_group_name_H-M   'P 1'
#
loop_
_entity.id
_entity.type
_entity.pdbx_description
1 polymer ?
#
loop_
_entity_poly.entity_id
_entity_poly.type
_entity_poly.pdbx_seq_one_letter_code
_entity_poly.pdbx_strand_id
1 'polypeptide(L)'
;MVEGTFSLPTVPNQVIFYLEGPPPGVELLIDSVVIRCPSSSKSEKSTSIGCSAVGDEVIINPQFEDGLSNWSGRGCQVVLHDSMADGKIVPETGKVFASASERTQNWNGIQQEITGRVQRKLAYNVTAVVRIFGNNVTTATVQATLWIHTPDRGEQYIGIGKVQATDKDWVQLQGKFLLNGSPSRVIIYLEGPPPGTDILVNALSVKHAEKIPPLPPPIIENPDYGVNIITNSQLSDGTNGWFPLGNCNLNAASGSPKILPPMARDSLGVHEPLSGRYILVKNRTQTWMGPAQMITDKLKLFLTYQVSAWVRIGSGASGPQNVNVALGVDNQWVNGGQAEIKDGRWHEIGGSFRIEKQPSKVMVYVQGPAAGVDFMVAGLQIFPVDRVARFKHLARQTDKTRKRDVILQFSGSESSSLFGTSVTVMQTQNSFPIGSCINRTNIENEDFVDFFVKNFNWAVFENELKWYWTEPQRGNFNYKDADDMLALCQNNKIETRGHCIFWEVQSSVQQWIQALNKIDLMKAVQNRLTGLLTRYKGKFRHYDVNNEMLHGSFYKDRLGKDIRTYMFKTANQLDPSATLFVNDYHVEDGRDTRSYPEKYIEQIIDLQLQGAPVGGIGIQGHIDNPVGPIVCSALDKLGVLGLPIWFTELDVSSLNEHIRGEDLEVMIREAFAHPAVEGVMLWGFWELFMSRDNAHLVDAEGEINEAGKRFLALKHEWLSHSHGRIDIQGQFEFRGFHGTYVVEVETELNKVSRTFVVDKGDSPLVVSIDL
;
A
#
# COMPACT_ATOMS: atom_id res chain seq x y z
N MET A 1 -37.50 -29.05 23.65
CA MET A 1 -36.17 -29.67 23.67
C MET A 1 -36.26 -30.91 22.79
N VAL A 2 -35.57 -30.92 21.65
CA VAL A 2 -35.53 -32.06 20.73
C VAL A 2 -34.24 -32.81 21.02
N GLU A 3 -34.33 -34.06 21.43
CA GLU A 3 -33.18 -34.90 21.75
C GLU A 3 -33.24 -36.19 20.93
N GLY A 4 -32.08 -36.65 20.47
CA GLY A 4 -31.96 -37.88 19.69
C GLY A 4 -30.53 -38.41 19.70
N THR A 5 -30.39 -39.71 19.47
CA THR A 5 -29.10 -40.40 19.35
C THR A 5 -29.03 -41.09 18.01
N PHE A 6 -27.88 -40.99 17.35
CA PHE A 6 -27.59 -41.68 16.10
C PHE A 6 -26.21 -42.34 16.21
N SER A 7 -25.98 -43.40 15.44
CA SER A 7 -24.68 -44.03 15.29
C SER A 7 -24.32 -44.09 13.81
N LEU A 8 -23.07 -43.75 13.50
CA LEU A 8 -22.54 -43.85 12.15
C LEU A 8 -21.61 -45.07 12.10
N PRO A 9 -21.87 -46.07 11.24
CA PRO A 9 -21.07 -47.30 11.20
C PRO A 9 -19.66 -47.08 10.63
N THR A 10 -19.44 -45.98 9.92
CA THR A 10 -18.13 -45.51 9.41
C THR A 10 -18.03 -44.00 9.57
N VAL A 11 -16.81 -43.45 9.59
CA VAL A 11 -16.58 -42.00 9.67
C VAL A 11 -16.80 -41.38 8.29
N PRO A 12 -17.84 -40.55 8.09
CA PRO A 12 -18.05 -39.88 6.81
C PRO A 12 -17.16 -38.63 6.70
N ASN A 13 -16.87 -38.21 5.47
CA ASN A 13 -16.12 -36.97 5.22
C ASN A 13 -16.90 -35.70 5.64
N GLN A 14 -18.23 -35.79 5.76
CA GLN A 14 -19.09 -34.70 6.22
C GLN A 14 -20.39 -35.27 6.83
N VAL A 15 -20.89 -34.63 7.90
CA VAL A 15 -22.22 -34.88 8.47
C VAL A 15 -22.94 -33.55 8.56
N ILE A 16 -24.19 -33.48 8.08
CA ILE A 16 -25.03 -32.28 8.14
C ILE A 16 -26.31 -32.65 8.88
N PHE A 17 -26.65 -31.88 9.92
CA PHE A 17 -27.92 -32.00 10.65
C PHE A 17 -28.87 -30.92 10.18
N TYR A 18 -30.09 -31.32 9.82
CA TYR A 18 -31.19 -30.38 9.55
C TYR A 18 -32.15 -30.41 10.72
N LEU A 19 -32.54 -29.23 11.20
CA LEU A 19 -33.65 -29.07 12.13
C LEU A 19 -34.88 -28.72 11.31
N GLU A 20 -35.80 -29.67 11.20
CA GLU A 20 -37.06 -29.43 10.49
C GLU A 20 -38.02 -28.66 11.39
N GLY A 21 -38.46 -27.51 10.90
CA GLY A 21 -39.29 -26.56 11.64
C GLY A 21 -40.79 -26.67 11.32
N PRO A 22 -41.61 -25.77 11.87
CA PRO A 22 -43.05 -25.69 11.58
C PRO A 22 -43.33 -25.37 10.08
N PRO A 23 -44.59 -25.45 9.64
CA PRO A 23 -44.98 -25.13 8.26
C PRO A 23 -44.45 -23.76 7.78
N PRO A 24 -44.24 -23.57 6.46
CA PRO A 24 -43.71 -22.32 5.91
C PRO A 24 -44.46 -21.08 6.39
N GLY A 25 -43.69 -20.05 6.81
CA GLY A 25 -44.21 -18.79 7.32
C GLY A 25 -44.17 -18.63 8.85
N VAL A 26 -43.68 -19.65 9.58
CA VAL A 26 -43.46 -19.57 11.03
C VAL A 26 -41.95 -19.61 11.32
N GLU A 27 -41.46 -18.66 12.12
CA GLU A 27 -40.05 -18.57 12.48
C GLU A 27 -39.64 -19.71 13.43
N LEU A 28 -38.50 -20.34 13.14
CA LEU A 28 -37.88 -21.34 13.99
C LEU A 28 -36.79 -20.67 14.85
N LEU A 29 -37.09 -20.42 16.13
CA LEU A 29 -36.15 -19.81 17.07
C LEU A 29 -35.30 -20.90 17.76
N ILE A 30 -33.98 -20.85 17.56
CA ILE A 30 -33.02 -21.82 18.10
C ILE A 30 -32.08 -21.10 19.06
N ASP A 31 -32.09 -21.51 20.33
CA ASP A 31 -31.21 -20.96 21.36
C ASP A 31 -29.84 -21.64 21.37
N SER A 32 -29.80 -22.98 21.37
CA SER A 32 -28.54 -23.74 21.25
C SER A 32 -28.75 -25.15 20.70
N VAL A 33 -27.70 -25.71 20.10
CA VAL A 33 -27.63 -27.11 19.65
C VAL A 33 -26.41 -27.76 20.29
N VAL A 34 -26.61 -28.86 21.02
CA VAL A 34 -25.55 -29.57 21.75
C VAL A 34 -25.49 -31.02 21.30
N ILE A 35 -24.34 -31.43 20.75
CA ILE A 35 -24.08 -32.83 20.36
C ILE A 35 -23.03 -33.40 21.32
N ARG A 36 -23.33 -34.54 21.94
CA ARG A 36 -22.43 -35.20 22.90
C ARG A 36 -22.16 -36.63 22.46
N CYS A 37 -20.89 -37.02 22.44
CA CYS A 37 -20.48 -38.41 22.28
C CYS A 37 -20.12 -38.96 23.67
N PRO A 38 -20.86 -39.96 24.20
CA PRO A 38 -20.50 -40.57 25.47
C PRO A 38 -19.33 -41.52 25.25
N SER A 39 -18.09 -41.07 25.47
CA SER A 39 -16.93 -41.95 25.45
C SER A 39 -16.90 -42.82 26.72
N SER A 40 -16.91 -44.13 26.50
CA SER A 40 -16.82 -45.15 27.54
C SER A 40 -15.47 -45.10 28.25
N SER A 41 -15.51 -44.90 29.56
CA SER A 41 -14.42 -45.19 30.48
C SER A 41 -14.11 -46.69 30.48
N LYS A 42 -12.99 -47.11 29.87
CA LYS A 42 -12.09 -48.18 30.36
C LYS A 42 -10.89 -48.33 29.42
N SER A 43 -9.74 -48.56 30.04
CA SER A 43 -8.41 -48.62 29.44
C SER A 43 -8.29 -49.64 28.31
N GLU A 44 -7.59 -49.27 27.24
CA GLU A 44 -6.47 -50.05 26.69
C GLU A 44 -5.71 -49.23 25.65
N LYS A 45 -4.37 -49.34 25.73
CA LYS A 45 -3.39 -48.57 24.96
C LYS A 45 -3.55 -48.79 23.46
N SER A 46 -3.82 -47.73 22.69
CA SER A 46 -3.14 -47.51 21.41
C SER A 46 -3.31 -46.05 20.95
N THR A 47 -2.23 -45.54 20.39
CA THR A 47 -1.91 -44.18 19.97
C THR A 47 -2.90 -43.58 18.96
N SER A 48 -3.64 -42.54 19.35
CA SER A 48 -4.00 -41.40 18.49
C SER A 48 -4.50 -40.23 19.37
N ILE A 49 -3.73 -39.15 19.43
CA ILE A 49 -4.05 -37.96 20.21
C ILE A 49 -5.05 -37.13 19.39
N GLY A 50 -6.29 -37.07 19.86
CA GLY A 50 -7.34 -36.18 19.37
C GLY A 50 -8.00 -35.45 20.54
N CYS A 51 -7.78 -34.13 20.56
CA CYS A 51 -8.59 -33.04 21.12
C CYS A 51 -9.30 -33.25 22.49
N SER A 52 -8.64 -32.74 23.53
CA SER A 52 -9.30 -32.15 24.70
C SER A 52 -9.00 -30.65 24.71
N ALA A 53 -10.03 -29.81 24.86
CA ALA A 53 -9.90 -28.36 24.97
C ALA A 53 -8.96 -27.95 26.12
N VAL A 54 -7.71 -27.64 25.77
CA VAL A 54 -6.71 -26.97 26.59
C VAL A 54 -5.96 -26.00 25.68
N GLY A 55 -6.38 -24.73 25.72
CA GLY A 55 -5.66 -23.53 25.23
C GLY A 55 -5.61 -23.35 23.70
N ASP A 56 -5.90 -22.12 23.23
CA ASP A 56 -5.56 -21.62 21.88
C ASP A 56 -4.05 -21.64 21.55
N GLU A 57 -3.24 -22.36 22.33
CA GLU A 57 -1.79 -22.38 22.28
C GLU A 57 -1.29 -23.50 21.37
N VAL A 58 -0.64 -23.11 20.27
CA VAL A 58 0.00 -24.01 19.31
C VAL A 58 1.30 -24.56 19.88
N ILE A 59 2.03 -23.81 20.71
CA ILE A 59 3.33 -24.24 21.26
C ILE A 59 3.14 -25.17 22.46
N ILE A 60 3.85 -26.30 22.44
CA ILE A 60 3.91 -27.19 23.62
C ILE A 60 5.05 -26.69 24.51
N ASN A 61 4.77 -26.63 25.81
CA ASN A 61 5.71 -26.20 26.84
C ASN A 61 6.30 -24.79 26.54
N PRO A 62 5.45 -23.76 26.42
CA PRO A 62 5.84 -22.42 25.96
C PRO A 62 6.76 -21.67 26.92
N GLN A 63 6.82 -22.07 28.20
CA GLN A 63 7.63 -21.45 29.26
C GLN A 63 8.75 -22.38 29.78
N PHE A 64 8.96 -23.53 29.14
CA PHE A 64 10.01 -24.49 29.52
C PHE A 64 9.88 -25.11 30.92
N GLU A 65 8.72 -24.98 31.58
CA GLU A 65 8.46 -25.55 32.92
C GLU A 65 8.54 -27.09 32.94
N ASP A 66 8.26 -27.74 31.80
CA ASP A 66 8.45 -29.19 31.61
C ASP A 66 9.83 -29.51 30.98
N GLY A 67 10.83 -28.67 31.26
CA GLY A 67 12.17 -28.76 30.71
C GLY A 67 12.23 -28.40 29.22
N LEU A 68 13.06 -29.11 28.44
CA LEU A 68 13.18 -28.91 26.99
C LEU A 68 12.28 -29.84 26.16
N SER A 69 11.22 -30.38 26.77
CA SER A 69 10.26 -31.25 26.07
C SER A 69 9.70 -30.55 24.83
N ASN A 70 9.79 -31.20 23.66
CA ASN A 70 9.40 -30.70 22.33
C ASN A 70 10.23 -29.54 21.77
N TRP A 71 11.29 -29.11 22.46
CA TRP A 71 12.22 -28.09 22.00
C TRP A 71 13.52 -28.73 21.49
N SER A 72 14.07 -28.18 20.41
CA SER A 72 15.36 -28.61 19.87
C SER A 72 16.14 -27.43 19.31
N GLY A 73 17.44 -27.61 19.12
CA GLY A 73 18.29 -26.61 18.47
C GLY A 73 18.39 -26.83 16.97
N ARG A 74 18.23 -25.76 16.19
CA ARG A 74 18.54 -25.73 14.76
C ARG A 74 20.04 -25.46 14.60
N GLY A 75 20.84 -26.53 14.50
CA GLY A 75 22.30 -26.45 14.35
C GLY A 75 23.03 -25.76 15.52
N CYS A 76 22.43 -25.81 16.71
CA CYS A 76 22.95 -25.29 17.98
C CYS A 76 22.51 -26.19 19.14
N GLN A 77 23.06 -25.97 20.32
CA GLN A 77 22.59 -26.62 21.55
C GLN A 77 21.44 -25.81 22.16
N VAL A 78 20.51 -26.50 22.81
CA VAL A 78 19.48 -25.85 23.64
C VAL A 78 19.71 -26.28 25.08
N VAL A 79 19.86 -25.32 25.98
CA VAL A 79 20.18 -25.55 27.39
C VAL A 79 19.14 -24.84 28.25
N LEU A 80 18.69 -25.49 29.32
CA LEU A 80 17.75 -24.93 30.28
C LEU A 80 18.52 -24.27 31.44
N HIS A 81 18.07 -23.10 31.87
CA HIS A 81 18.69 -22.33 32.94
C HIS A 81 17.64 -21.82 33.93
N ASP A 82 17.91 -21.95 35.22
CA ASP A 82 17.25 -21.18 36.28
C ASP A 82 17.93 -19.82 36.49
N SER A 83 19.22 -19.71 36.14
CA SER A 83 20.01 -18.48 36.17
C SER A 83 21.26 -18.60 35.27
N MET A 84 21.75 -17.47 34.75
CA MET A 84 23.05 -17.33 34.05
C MET A 84 23.85 -16.12 34.54
N ALA A 85 25.14 -16.06 34.15
CA ALA A 85 26.06 -14.96 34.44
C ALA A 85 26.13 -14.60 35.94
N ASP A 86 26.38 -15.61 36.78
CA ASP A 86 26.48 -15.48 38.24
C ASP A 86 25.24 -14.86 38.90
N GLY A 87 24.03 -15.19 38.43
CA GLY A 87 22.78 -14.69 38.99
C GLY A 87 22.29 -13.37 38.39
N LYS A 88 22.99 -12.80 37.42
CA LYS A 88 22.60 -11.53 36.77
C LYS A 88 21.50 -11.69 35.74
N ILE A 89 21.32 -12.91 35.22
CA ILE A 89 20.28 -13.22 34.24
C ILE A 89 19.37 -14.26 34.87
N VAL A 90 18.13 -13.85 35.14
CA VAL A 90 17.07 -14.69 35.69
C VAL A 90 15.87 -14.68 34.73
N PRO A 91 14.99 -15.71 34.78
CA PRO A 91 13.74 -15.73 34.03
C PRO A 91 12.92 -14.45 34.28
N GLU A 92 12.30 -13.89 33.24
CA GLU A 92 11.34 -12.78 33.42
C GLU A 92 10.05 -13.28 34.09
N THR A 93 9.60 -14.45 33.66
CA THR A 93 8.45 -15.18 34.22
C THR A 93 8.81 -16.66 34.40
N GLY A 94 8.08 -17.35 35.27
CA GLY A 94 8.33 -18.78 35.53
C GLY A 94 9.59 -19.05 36.35
N LYS A 95 10.06 -20.31 36.32
CA LYS A 95 11.23 -20.77 37.08
C LYS A 95 12.50 -20.89 36.24
N VAL A 96 12.36 -20.99 34.93
CA VAL A 96 13.45 -21.30 34.00
C VAL A 96 13.32 -20.53 32.69
N PHE A 97 14.41 -20.49 31.92
CA PHE A 97 14.43 -20.03 30.53
C PHE A 97 15.37 -20.94 29.72
N ALA A 98 15.20 -20.98 28.41
CA ALA A 98 16.08 -21.72 27.51
C ALA A 98 17.10 -20.81 26.84
N SER A 99 18.30 -21.32 26.56
CA SER A 99 19.30 -20.69 25.72
C SER A 99 19.53 -21.53 24.46
N ALA A 100 19.60 -20.89 23.30
CA ALA A 100 20.18 -21.46 22.10
C ALA A 100 21.65 -21.06 22.03
N SER A 101 22.53 -21.99 22.38
CA SER A 101 23.97 -21.76 22.59
C SER A 101 24.82 -22.54 21.59
N GLU A 102 26.13 -22.25 21.55
CA GLU A 102 27.06 -22.83 20.56
C GLU A 102 26.65 -22.52 19.10
N ARG A 103 26.02 -21.36 18.87
CA ARG A 103 25.57 -20.92 17.55
C ARG A 103 26.78 -20.61 16.65
N THR A 104 26.87 -21.26 15.48
CA THR A 104 27.98 -21.08 14.52
C THR A 104 27.60 -20.27 13.29
N GLN A 105 26.30 -20.06 13.08
CA GLN A 105 25.67 -19.30 11.99
C GLN A 105 24.52 -18.47 12.56
N ASN A 106 24.16 -17.40 11.85
CA ASN A 106 23.07 -16.50 12.27
C ASN A 106 21.68 -17.17 12.22
N TRP A 107 21.48 -18.17 11.36
CA TRP A 107 20.24 -18.94 11.25
C TRP A 107 20.10 -20.04 12.31
N ASN A 108 21.13 -20.27 13.14
CA ASN A 108 21.00 -21.19 14.26
C ASN A 108 20.09 -20.61 15.34
N GLY A 109 19.29 -21.45 15.99
CA GLY A 109 18.58 -21.09 17.20
C GLY A 109 17.57 -22.14 17.66
N ILE A 110 16.74 -21.81 18.64
CA ILE A 110 15.76 -22.74 19.22
C ILE A 110 14.54 -22.90 18.32
N GLN A 111 14.05 -24.13 18.17
CA GLN A 111 12.96 -24.48 17.26
C GLN A 111 11.94 -25.46 17.88
N GLN A 112 10.71 -25.41 17.38
CA GLN A 112 9.67 -26.41 17.63
C GLN A 112 8.89 -26.72 16.35
N GLU A 113 8.64 -28.01 16.09
CA GLU A 113 7.80 -28.44 14.96
C GLU A 113 6.33 -28.32 15.32
N ILE A 114 5.58 -27.49 14.62
CA ILE A 114 4.15 -27.19 14.86
C ILE A 114 3.22 -27.84 13.84
N THR A 115 3.72 -28.77 13.02
CA THR A 115 2.93 -29.54 12.05
C THR A 115 1.67 -30.13 12.69
N GLY A 116 0.53 -29.98 12.03
CA GLY A 116 -0.78 -30.49 12.51
C GLY A 116 -1.41 -29.69 13.66
N ARG A 117 -0.70 -28.70 14.24
CA ARG A 117 -1.22 -27.78 15.26
C ARG A 117 -1.56 -26.40 14.70
N VAL A 118 -1.24 -26.17 13.44
CA VAL A 118 -1.60 -24.98 12.67
C VAL A 118 -2.47 -25.37 11.48
N GLN A 119 -3.38 -24.47 11.12
CA GLN A 119 -4.34 -24.64 10.05
C GLN A 119 -4.05 -23.66 8.91
N ARG A 120 -4.36 -24.10 7.70
CA ARG A 120 -4.29 -23.29 6.48
C ARG A 120 -5.35 -22.18 6.54
N LYS A 121 -5.04 -21.00 5.98
CA LYS A 121 -5.93 -19.84 5.88
C LYS A 121 -6.40 -19.27 7.22
N LEU A 122 -5.68 -19.60 8.30
CA LEU A 122 -5.96 -19.10 9.63
C LEU A 122 -4.77 -18.25 10.10
N ALA A 123 -5.05 -17.08 10.66
CA ALA A 123 -4.00 -16.19 11.14
C ALA A 123 -3.54 -16.58 12.55
N TYR A 124 -2.24 -16.49 12.82
CA TYR A 124 -1.64 -16.80 14.11
C TYR A 124 -0.80 -15.62 14.61
N ASN A 125 -0.96 -15.27 15.88
CA ASN A 125 -0.09 -14.35 16.61
C ASN A 125 1.08 -15.13 17.21
N VAL A 126 2.29 -14.63 17.02
CA VAL A 126 3.51 -15.13 17.65
C VAL A 126 4.02 -14.09 18.62
N THR A 127 4.28 -14.51 19.85
CA THR A 127 4.96 -13.69 20.85
C THR A 127 6.10 -14.47 21.46
N ALA A 128 7.30 -13.88 21.52
CA ALA A 128 8.44 -14.47 22.21
C ALA A 128 9.11 -13.44 23.12
N VAL A 129 9.46 -13.84 24.33
CA VAL A 129 10.21 -13.02 25.28
C VAL A 129 11.67 -13.44 25.18
N VAL A 130 12.50 -12.56 24.64
CA VAL A 130 13.87 -12.89 24.22
C VAL A 130 14.90 -11.92 24.80
N ARG A 131 16.12 -12.42 24.99
CA ARG A 131 17.32 -11.66 25.37
C ARG A 131 18.51 -12.27 24.65
N ILE A 132 19.61 -11.53 24.48
CA ILE A 132 20.86 -12.08 23.93
C ILE A 132 21.95 -12.13 24.99
N PHE A 133 22.95 -12.99 24.80
CA PHE A 133 24.10 -13.06 25.71
C PHE A 133 25.35 -13.55 24.99
N GLY A 134 26.53 -13.04 25.38
CA GLY A 134 27.82 -13.53 24.89
C GLY A 134 28.43 -12.74 23.74
N ASN A 135 29.69 -13.08 23.41
CA ASN A 135 30.50 -12.54 22.31
C ASN A 135 30.65 -11.00 22.26
N ASN A 136 30.57 -10.31 23.40
CA ASN A 136 30.61 -8.83 23.50
C ASN A 136 29.57 -8.11 22.62
N VAL A 137 28.47 -8.79 22.27
CA VAL A 137 27.37 -8.21 21.50
C VAL A 137 26.34 -7.64 22.48
N THR A 138 26.17 -6.32 22.48
CA THR A 138 25.23 -5.62 23.39
C THR A 138 23.85 -5.42 22.79
N THR A 139 23.74 -5.48 21.45
CA THR A 139 22.48 -5.39 20.72
C THR A 139 22.56 -6.22 19.44
N ALA A 140 21.49 -6.95 19.13
CA ALA A 140 21.35 -7.67 17.87
C ALA A 140 19.88 -7.92 17.54
N THR A 141 19.58 -8.06 16.25
CA THR A 141 18.25 -8.47 15.79
C THR A 141 18.00 -9.94 16.14
N VAL A 142 16.90 -10.22 16.84
CA VAL A 142 16.32 -11.56 16.94
C VAL A 142 15.07 -11.59 16.06
N GLN A 143 14.88 -12.66 15.31
CA GLN A 143 13.78 -12.86 14.37
C GLN A 143 13.11 -14.21 14.62
N ALA A 144 11.78 -14.25 14.54
CA ALA A 144 11.01 -15.48 14.43
C ALA A 144 10.76 -15.82 12.95
N THR A 145 10.98 -17.08 12.57
CA THR A 145 10.86 -17.55 11.20
C THR A 145 10.10 -18.89 11.17
N LEU A 146 9.19 -19.05 10.21
CA LEU A 146 8.65 -20.35 9.84
C LEU A 146 9.54 -20.99 8.78
N TRP A 147 9.91 -22.24 9.02
CA TRP A 147 10.48 -23.13 8.05
C TRP A 147 9.42 -24.16 7.64
N ILE A 148 9.05 -24.12 6.37
CA ILE A 148 7.94 -24.87 5.80
C ILE A 148 8.49 -25.84 4.77
N HIS A 149 8.07 -27.09 4.84
CA HIS A 149 8.35 -28.09 3.83
C HIS A 149 7.09 -28.45 3.06
N THR A 150 7.16 -28.39 1.74
CA THR A 150 6.07 -28.78 0.83
C THR A 150 6.56 -29.90 -0.10
N PRO A 151 5.78 -30.97 -0.29
CA PRO A 151 6.20 -32.12 -1.11
C PRO A 151 6.66 -31.76 -2.53
N ASP A 152 6.00 -30.77 -3.15
CA ASP A 152 6.21 -30.43 -4.57
C ASP A 152 7.18 -29.26 -4.79
N ARG A 153 7.51 -28.49 -3.74
CA ARG A 153 8.23 -27.20 -3.88
C ARG A 153 9.44 -27.05 -2.97
N GLY A 154 9.70 -28.03 -2.10
CA GLY A 154 10.88 -28.02 -1.24
C GLY A 154 10.68 -27.16 0.01
N GLU A 155 11.73 -26.47 0.44
CA GLU A 155 11.75 -25.69 1.68
C GLU A 155 11.47 -24.21 1.43
N GLN A 156 10.62 -23.60 2.26
CA GLN A 156 10.32 -22.18 2.28
C GLN A 156 10.57 -21.60 3.67
N TYR A 157 10.99 -20.34 3.72
CA TYR A 157 11.27 -19.60 4.95
C TYR A 157 10.43 -18.32 4.98
N ILE A 158 9.57 -18.16 5.99
CA ILE A 158 8.70 -16.99 6.16
C ILE A 158 9.09 -16.27 7.45
N GLY A 159 9.61 -15.05 7.34
CA GLY A 159 9.86 -14.20 8.50
C GLY A 159 8.55 -13.74 9.12
N ILE A 160 8.40 -13.90 10.44
CA ILE A 160 7.16 -13.60 11.18
C ILE A 160 7.25 -12.23 11.86
N GLY A 161 8.38 -11.94 12.52
CA GLY A 161 8.59 -10.73 13.29
C GLY A 161 10.03 -10.63 13.78
N LYS A 162 10.52 -9.40 14.02
CA LYS A 162 11.89 -9.12 14.47
C LYS A 162 11.91 -8.07 15.56
N VAL A 163 12.87 -8.16 16.48
CA VAL A 163 13.10 -7.20 17.56
C VAL A 163 14.59 -6.94 17.74
N GLN A 164 14.97 -5.72 18.13
CA GLN A 164 16.33 -5.46 18.64
C GLN A 164 16.41 -5.94 20.08
N ALA A 165 17.07 -7.09 20.29
CA ALA A 165 17.32 -7.63 21.61
C ALA A 165 18.65 -7.11 22.17
N THR A 166 18.73 -6.99 23.49
CA THR A 166 19.91 -6.50 24.20
C THR A 166 20.47 -7.55 25.15
N ASP A 167 21.69 -7.33 25.61
CA ASP A 167 22.32 -8.14 26.65
C ASP A 167 21.85 -7.79 28.07
N LYS A 168 20.96 -6.81 28.24
CA LYS A 168 20.54 -6.26 29.53
C LYS A 168 19.12 -6.65 29.93
N ASP A 169 18.17 -6.44 29.03
CA ASP A 169 16.75 -6.54 29.32
C ASP A 169 16.10 -7.60 28.42
N TRP A 170 15.08 -8.26 28.98
CA TRP A 170 14.16 -9.07 28.19
C TRP A 170 13.30 -8.16 27.33
N VAL A 171 13.09 -8.54 26.07
CA VAL A 171 12.26 -7.80 25.12
C VAL A 171 11.27 -8.73 24.46
N GLN A 172 10.08 -8.22 24.18
CA GLN A 172 9.04 -8.99 23.51
C GLN A 172 9.16 -8.84 21.98
N LEU A 173 9.39 -9.96 21.31
CA LEU A 173 9.19 -10.13 19.88
C LEU A 173 7.70 -10.42 19.63
N GLN A 174 7.11 -9.76 18.64
CA GLN A 174 5.76 -10.05 18.16
C GLN A 174 5.75 -10.16 16.64
N GLY A 175 4.82 -10.96 16.11
CA GLY A 175 4.55 -11.04 14.69
C GLY A 175 3.31 -11.86 14.39
N LYS A 176 2.91 -11.89 13.12
CA LYS A 176 1.77 -12.68 12.64
C LYS A 176 2.17 -13.52 11.45
N PHE A 177 1.53 -14.67 11.29
CA PHE A 177 1.66 -15.45 10.07
C PHE A 177 0.34 -16.12 9.70
N LEU A 178 0.25 -16.53 8.45
CA LEU A 178 -0.81 -17.38 7.92
C LEU A 178 -0.20 -18.38 6.93
N LEU A 179 -0.71 -19.61 6.92
CA LEU A 179 -0.28 -20.65 5.98
C LEU A 179 -1.24 -20.70 4.79
N ASN A 180 -0.72 -20.48 3.58
CA ASN A 180 -1.53 -20.52 2.35
C ASN A 180 -1.69 -21.94 1.79
N GLY A 181 -0.60 -22.72 1.80
CA GLY A 181 -0.58 -24.09 1.30
C GLY A 181 -0.88 -25.15 2.36
N SER A 182 -0.77 -26.42 1.96
CA SER A 182 -0.87 -27.59 2.84
C SER A 182 0.52 -28.21 3.04
N PRO A 183 1.38 -27.63 3.89
CA PRO A 183 2.73 -28.13 4.06
C PRO A 183 2.76 -29.49 4.76
N SER A 184 3.71 -30.34 4.38
CA SER A 184 3.95 -31.61 5.05
C SER A 184 4.70 -31.43 6.36
N ARG A 185 5.39 -30.30 6.55
CA ARG A 185 6.09 -29.95 7.78
C ARG A 185 6.11 -28.45 8.02
N VAL A 186 5.89 -28.03 9.26
CA VAL A 186 5.99 -26.63 9.69
C VAL A 186 6.80 -26.55 10.97
N ILE A 187 7.88 -25.77 10.96
CA ILE A 187 8.74 -25.54 12.11
C ILE A 187 8.80 -24.03 12.36
N ILE A 188 8.60 -23.61 13.60
CA ILE A 188 8.89 -22.24 14.03
C ILE A 188 10.23 -22.23 14.77
N TYR A 189 11.06 -21.24 14.49
CA TYR A 189 12.34 -21.07 15.17
C TYR A 189 12.73 -19.60 15.32
N LEU A 190 13.61 -19.33 16.29
CA LEU A 190 14.19 -18.01 16.53
C LEU A 190 15.63 -17.97 16.03
N GLU A 191 16.02 -16.90 15.35
CA GLU A 191 17.34 -16.73 14.74
C GLU A 191 17.79 -15.25 14.77
N GLY A 192 18.94 -14.92 14.19
CA GLY A 192 19.30 -13.53 13.87
C GLY A 192 20.66 -13.06 14.38
N PRO A 193 20.97 -13.14 15.69
CA PRO A 193 22.22 -12.57 16.21
C PRO A 193 23.46 -13.22 15.58
N PRO A 194 24.61 -12.51 15.55
CA PRO A 194 25.85 -13.05 15.00
C PRO A 194 26.25 -14.40 15.63
N PRO A 195 27.02 -15.24 14.90
CA PRO A 195 27.63 -16.44 15.46
C PRO A 195 28.33 -16.18 16.80
N GLY A 196 28.23 -17.13 17.74
CA GLY A 196 28.79 -17.04 19.09
C GLY A 196 27.96 -16.23 20.10
N THR A 197 26.88 -15.57 19.66
CA THR A 197 25.93 -14.89 20.57
C THR A 197 24.76 -15.82 20.85
N ASP A 198 24.44 -16.09 22.11
CA ASP A 198 23.31 -16.94 22.50
C ASP A 198 21.98 -16.19 22.35
N ILE A 199 20.92 -16.94 21.99
CA ILE A 199 19.54 -16.44 22.05
C ILE A 199 18.90 -17.03 23.31
N LEU A 200 18.55 -16.18 24.26
CA LEU A 200 17.83 -16.56 25.47
C LEU A 200 16.33 -16.36 25.24
N VAL A 201 15.51 -17.31 25.68
CA VAL A 201 14.07 -17.33 25.48
C VAL A 201 13.40 -17.69 26.79
N ASN A 202 12.63 -16.76 27.35
CA ASN A 202 11.86 -17.01 28.57
C ASN A 202 10.50 -17.64 28.24
N ALA A 203 9.85 -17.19 27.17
CA ALA A 203 8.62 -17.77 26.68
C ALA A 203 8.48 -17.62 25.16
N LEU A 204 7.83 -18.58 24.50
CA LEU A 204 7.38 -18.48 23.12
C LEU A 204 5.96 -19.05 23.02
N SER A 205 5.03 -18.22 22.56
CA SER A 205 3.62 -18.54 22.40
C SER A 205 3.19 -18.28 20.97
N VAL A 206 2.39 -19.19 20.43
CA VAL A 206 1.74 -19.06 19.12
C VAL A 206 0.26 -19.35 19.34
N LYS A 207 -0.59 -18.37 19.08
CA LYS A 207 -2.03 -18.50 19.27
C LYS A 207 -2.78 -18.10 18.02
N HIS A 208 -4.01 -18.59 17.89
CA HIS A 208 -4.92 -18.05 16.89
C HIS A 208 -5.00 -16.53 17.03
N ALA A 209 -4.89 -15.81 15.91
CA ALA A 209 -5.00 -14.36 15.92
C ALA A 209 -6.46 -13.98 16.18
N GLU A 210 -6.72 -13.33 17.30
CA GLU A 210 -8.07 -12.87 17.60
C GLU A 210 -8.52 -11.85 16.54
N LYS A 211 -9.70 -12.09 15.97
CA LYS A 211 -10.33 -11.14 15.04
C LYS A 211 -10.84 -9.96 15.84
N ILE A 212 -10.07 -8.88 15.84
CA ILE A 212 -10.45 -7.62 16.49
C ILE A 212 -11.68 -7.08 15.75
N PRO A 213 -12.81 -6.82 16.45
CA PRO A 213 -13.96 -6.19 15.82
C PRO A 213 -13.57 -4.86 15.16
N PRO A 214 -14.07 -4.56 13.95
CA PRO A 214 -13.72 -3.33 13.27
C PRO A 214 -14.15 -2.11 14.10
N LEU A 215 -13.33 -1.05 14.04
CA LEU A 215 -13.66 0.22 14.68
C LEU A 215 -14.90 0.83 13.99
N PRO A 216 -15.84 1.43 14.74
CA PRO A 216 -17.01 2.05 14.16
C PRO A 216 -16.62 3.23 13.23
N PRO A 217 -17.52 3.64 12.32
CA PRO A 217 -17.30 4.81 11.48
C PRO A 217 -17.13 6.05 12.36
N PRO A 218 -16.12 6.90 12.10
CA PRO A 218 -15.93 8.12 12.88
C PRO A 218 -17.11 9.08 12.76
N ILE A 219 -17.54 9.63 13.90
CA ILE A 219 -18.57 10.66 13.95
C ILE A 219 -17.89 12.03 13.91
N ILE A 220 -18.18 12.81 12.87
CA ILE A 220 -17.64 14.16 12.68
C ILE A 220 -18.78 15.16 12.71
N GLU A 221 -18.85 15.97 13.77
CA GLU A 221 -19.90 16.97 13.94
C GLU A 221 -19.47 18.35 13.39
N ASN A 222 -20.31 18.91 12.51
CA ASN A 222 -20.22 20.26 11.95
C ASN A 222 -18.82 20.59 11.39
N PRO A 223 -18.26 19.86 10.42
CA PRO A 223 -16.84 19.90 10.06
C PRO A 223 -16.25 21.25 9.60
N ASP A 224 -17.05 22.30 9.40
CA ASP A 224 -16.61 23.66 9.01
C ASP A 224 -15.66 23.65 7.80
N TYR A 225 -16.02 22.90 6.74
CA TYR A 225 -15.18 22.73 5.55
C TYR A 225 -14.77 24.06 4.92
N GLY A 226 -13.49 24.16 4.55
CA GLY A 226 -12.91 25.36 3.94
C GLY A 226 -12.69 26.54 4.90
N VAL A 227 -13.06 26.41 6.18
CA VAL A 227 -12.80 27.46 7.18
C VAL A 227 -11.36 27.36 7.66
N ASN A 228 -10.60 28.46 7.49
CA ASN A 228 -9.21 28.52 7.93
C ASN A 228 -9.10 28.59 9.47
N ILE A 229 -8.38 27.65 10.08
CA ILE A 229 -8.17 27.59 11.53
C ILE A 229 -7.01 28.48 12.01
N ILE A 230 -6.20 29.02 11.10
CA ILE A 230 -5.11 29.94 11.46
C ILE A 230 -5.66 31.33 11.78
N THR A 231 -5.37 31.83 12.98
CA THR A 231 -5.80 33.17 13.39
C THR A 231 -4.90 34.22 12.76
N ASN A 232 -5.45 35.37 12.36
CA ASN A 232 -4.70 36.48 11.78
C ASN A 232 -3.78 36.04 10.62
N SER A 233 -4.24 35.11 9.76
CA SER A 233 -3.47 34.65 8.59
C SER A 233 -3.24 35.74 7.53
N GLN A 234 -4.15 36.73 7.49
CA GLN A 234 -4.04 37.91 6.63
C GLN A 234 -3.11 39.00 7.21
N LEU A 235 -2.65 38.86 8.45
CA LEU A 235 -1.75 39.80 9.13
C LEU A 235 -2.27 41.25 9.15
N SER A 236 -3.60 41.41 9.25
CA SER A 236 -4.25 42.72 9.36
C SER A 236 -3.90 43.41 10.69
N ASP A 237 -3.64 42.63 11.73
CA ASP A 237 -3.21 43.08 13.06
C ASP A 237 -1.75 42.70 13.36
N GLY A 238 -0.85 42.99 12.41
CA GLY A 238 0.57 42.65 12.54
C GLY A 238 0.80 41.16 12.75
N THR A 239 1.65 40.79 13.71
CA THR A 239 1.93 39.39 14.10
C THR A 239 1.08 38.94 15.30
N ASN A 240 0.01 39.65 15.67
CA ASN A 240 -0.84 39.25 16.80
C ASN A 240 -1.39 37.82 16.58
N GLY A 241 -1.41 37.01 17.64
CA GLY A 241 -1.74 35.58 17.59
C GLY A 241 -0.59 34.66 17.15
N TRP A 242 0.52 35.20 16.64
CA TRP A 242 1.75 34.45 16.34
C TRP A 242 2.81 34.67 17.41
N PHE A 243 3.56 33.62 17.76
CA PHE A 243 4.71 33.73 18.65
C PHE A 243 5.96 33.10 18.02
N PRO A 244 7.17 33.59 18.36
CA PRO A 244 8.41 32.95 17.94
C PRO A 244 8.60 31.64 18.70
N LEU A 245 8.74 30.54 17.97
CA LEU A 245 9.23 29.28 18.51
C LEU A 245 10.75 29.36 18.59
N GLY A 246 11.27 29.51 19.81
CA GLY A 246 12.70 29.76 20.07
C GLY A 246 13.08 31.24 19.94
N ASN A 247 14.38 31.53 20.04
CA ASN A 247 14.91 32.89 20.04
C ASN A 247 15.05 33.45 18.61
N CYS A 248 13.93 33.66 17.92
CA CYS A 248 13.87 34.32 16.61
C CYS A 248 12.97 35.56 16.63
N ASN A 249 13.13 36.45 15.64
CA ASN A 249 12.35 37.67 15.52
C ASN A 249 11.28 37.55 14.42
N LEU A 250 10.04 37.89 14.74
CA LEU A 250 8.91 37.94 13.80
C LEU A 250 8.51 39.39 13.54
N ASN A 251 8.44 39.80 12.27
CA ASN A 251 7.96 41.12 11.88
C ASN A 251 7.00 41.04 10.69
N ALA A 252 5.86 41.73 10.76
CA ALA A 252 4.94 41.80 9.62
C ALA A 252 5.42 42.84 8.60
N ALA A 253 5.45 42.46 7.32
CA ALA A 253 5.81 43.33 6.20
C ALA A 253 4.89 43.06 4.99
N SER A 254 5.07 43.82 3.89
CA SER A 254 4.27 43.73 2.67
C SER A 254 5.12 43.34 1.45
N GLY A 255 4.51 42.71 0.44
CA GLY A 255 5.18 42.27 -0.80
C GLY A 255 5.02 40.77 -1.09
N SER A 256 4.05 40.09 -0.47
CA SER A 256 3.68 38.72 -0.80
C SER A 256 2.60 38.67 -1.90
N PRO A 257 2.38 37.51 -2.53
CA PRO A 257 1.30 37.33 -3.49
C PRO A 257 -0.06 37.62 -2.86
N LYS A 258 -0.95 38.23 -3.65
CA LYS A 258 -2.36 38.49 -3.27
C LYS A 258 -3.31 37.36 -3.68
N ILE A 259 -2.77 36.28 -4.24
CA ILE A 259 -3.53 35.11 -4.69
C ILE A 259 -3.30 33.96 -3.73
N LEU A 260 -4.29 33.10 -3.52
CA LEU A 260 -4.03 31.83 -2.84
C LEU A 260 -3.08 30.96 -3.65
N PRO A 261 -2.28 30.11 -2.97
CA PRO A 261 -1.57 29.06 -3.66
C PRO A 261 -2.57 28.20 -4.47
N PRO A 262 -2.26 27.89 -5.75
CA PRO A 262 -3.17 27.21 -6.66
C PRO A 262 -3.86 25.97 -6.08
N MET A 263 -3.14 25.13 -5.32
CA MET A 263 -3.71 23.89 -4.76
C MET A 263 -4.80 24.13 -3.70
N ALA A 264 -4.78 25.28 -3.02
CA ALA A 264 -5.81 25.65 -2.04
C ALA A 264 -7.01 26.32 -2.70
N ARG A 265 -6.78 27.08 -3.79
CA ARG A 265 -7.85 27.69 -4.58
C ARG A 265 -8.86 26.64 -5.05
N ASP A 266 -8.39 25.47 -5.48
CA ASP A 266 -9.26 24.44 -6.02
C ASP A 266 -10.06 23.69 -4.92
N SER A 267 -9.64 23.82 -3.66
CA SER A 267 -10.40 23.34 -2.48
C SER A 267 -11.40 24.36 -1.94
N LEU A 268 -11.03 25.64 -1.94
CA LEU A 268 -11.82 26.73 -1.35
C LEU A 268 -12.76 27.42 -2.35
N GLY A 269 -12.49 27.30 -3.66
CA GLY A 269 -13.24 27.98 -4.70
C GLY A 269 -12.98 29.49 -4.72
N VAL A 270 -14.06 30.27 -4.87
CA VAL A 270 -14.00 31.74 -4.89
C VAL A 270 -13.65 32.25 -3.50
N HIS A 271 -12.53 32.96 -3.38
CA HIS A 271 -11.99 33.45 -2.13
C HIS A 271 -11.61 34.93 -2.23
N GLU A 272 -11.57 35.61 -1.09
CA GLU A 272 -11.05 36.97 -1.02
C GLU A 272 -9.54 37.00 -1.29
N PRO A 273 -9.01 38.00 -2.04
CA PRO A 273 -7.58 38.14 -2.24
C PRO A 273 -6.80 38.17 -0.93
N LEU A 274 -5.63 37.53 -0.91
CA LEU A 274 -4.71 37.65 0.22
C LEU A 274 -4.27 39.11 0.40
N SER A 275 -3.96 39.48 1.64
CA SER A 275 -3.60 40.87 2.00
C SER A 275 -2.33 41.39 1.33
N GLY A 276 -1.47 40.51 0.81
CA GLY A 276 -0.13 40.85 0.32
C GLY A 276 0.88 41.12 1.43
N ARG A 277 0.55 40.77 2.68
CA ARG A 277 1.45 40.83 3.84
C ARG A 277 2.10 39.47 4.14
N TYR A 278 3.23 39.49 4.83
CA TYR A 278 3.99 38.32 5.25
C TYR A 278 4.65 38.51 6.61
N ILE A 279 4.96 37.40 7.30
CA ILE A 279 5.82 37.37 8.47
C ILE A 279 7.26 37.18 7.99
N LEU A 280 8.14 38.13 8.30
CA LEU A 280 9.59 38.04 8.16
C LEU A 280 10.19 37.44 9.42
N VAL A 281 10.96 36.37 9.26
CA VAL A 281 11.60 35.63 10.34
C VAL A 281 13.11 35.84 10.27
N LYS A 282 13.70 36.37 11.35
CA LYS A 282 15.13 36.69 11.43
C LYS A 282 15.79 36.14 12.69
N ASN A 283 17.12 36.20 12.72
CA ASN A 283 17.97 35.86 13.87
C ASN A 283 17.79 34.41 14.37
N ARG A 284 17.52 33.49 13.45
CA ARG A 284 17.35 32.07 13.77
C ARG A 284 18.71 31.41 14.00
N THR A 285 18.89 30.72 15.11
CA THR A 285 20.11 29.95 15.40
C THR A 285 19.93 28.44 15.22
N GLN A 286 18.69 27.98 14.99
CA GLN A 286 18.35 26.57 14.78
C GLN A 286 17.28 26.44 13.68
N THR A 287 17.24 25.27 13.03
CA THR A 287 16.32 25.00 11.89
C THR A 287 14.86 24.93 12.30
N TRP A 288 14.54 24.53 13.53
CA TRP A 288 13.17 24.43 14.03
C TRP A 288 12.56 25.78 14.45
N MET A 289 13.37 26.85 14.53
CA MET A 289 12.89 28.17 14.97
C MET A 289 12.04 28.85 13.90
N GLY A 290 10.94 29.47 14.29
CA GLY A 290 10.07 30.21 13.36
C GLY A 290 8.73 30.63 13.96
N PRO A 291 7.78 31.12 13.14
CA PRO A 291 6.47 31.56 13.61
C PRO A 291 5.60 30.36 13.95
N ALA A 292 4.89 30.43 15.08
CA ALA A 292 4.06 29.37 15.59
C ALA A 292 2.70 29.86 16.11
N GLN A 293 1.71 28.97 16.11
CA GLN A 293 0.40 29.12 16.77
C GLN A 293 -0.04 27.83 17.46
N MET A 294 -0.77 27.97 18.56
CA MET A 294 -1.53 26.87 19.16
C MET A 294 -2.84 26.69 18.40
N ILE A 295 -3.16 25.45 18.02
CA ILE A 295 -4.38 25.11 17.25
C ILE A 295 -5.16 23.94 17.86
N THR A 296 -4.86 23.57 19.11
CA THR A 296 -5.36 22.35 19.76
C THR A 296 -6.88 22.31 19.82
N ASP A 297 -7.48 23.44 20.17
CA ASP A 297 -8.92 23.69 20.34
C ASP A 297 -9.67 23.92 19.02
N LYS A 298 -8.95 23.94 17.89
CA LYS A 298 -9.51 24.21 16.55
C LYS A 298 -9.58 22.97 15.66
N LEU A 299 -9.03 21.86 16.13
CA LEU A 299 -8.96 20.61 15.39
C LEU A 299 -10.12 19.69 15.76
N LYS A 300 -10.62 18.96 14.77
CA LYS A 300 -11.59 17.87 14.96
C LYS A 300 -10.93 16.57 14.55
N LEU A 301 -11.18 15.52 15.32
CA LEU A 301 -10.63 14.21 15.05
C LEU A 301 -11.14 13.68 13.70
N PHE A 302 -10.31 12.88 13.04
CA PHE A 302 -10.58 12.19 11.78
C PHE A 302 -10.79 13.06 10.54
N LEU A 303 -10.88 14.39 10.68
CA LEU A 303 -10.86 15.30 9.54
C LEU A 303 -9.47 15.40 8.92
N THR A 304 -9.40 15.28 7.60
CA THR A 304 -8.21 15.65 6.82
C THR A 304 -8.15 17.17 6.69
N TYR A 305 -7.05 17.75 7.13
CA TYR A 305 -6.74 19.16 6.96
C TYR A 305 -5.77 19.35 5.81
N GLN A 306 -6.06 20.28 4.92
CA GLN A 306 -5.12 20.77 3.93
C GLN A 306 -4.33 21.93 4.50
N VAL A 307 -3.03 21.96 4.23
CA VAL A 307 -2.10 23.03 4.55
C VAL A 307 -1.70 23.73 3.25
N SER A 308 -1.71 25.06 3.28
CA SER A 308 -1.28 25.88 2.15
C SER A 308 -0.60 27.15 2.62
N ALA A 309 0.55 27.49 2.02
CA ALA A 309 1.25 28.73 2.30
C ALA A 309 2.09 29.20 1.13
N TRP A 310 2.40 30.50 1.11
CA TRP A 310 3.49 31.05 0.33
C TRP A 310 4.73 31.21 1.21
N VAL A 311 5.88 30.76 0.72
CA VAL A 311 7.18 30.91 1.39
C VAL A 311 8.25 31.47 0.47
N ARG A 312 9.21 32.17 1.04
CA ARG A 312 10.35 32.75 0.32
C ARG A 312 11.57 32.84 1.23
N ILE A 313 12.76 32.60 0.68
CA ILE A 313 14.02 32.81 1.40
C ILE A 313 14.51 34.26 1.29
N GLY A 314 15.09 34.75 2.37
CA GLY A 314 15.72 36.07 2.46
C GLY A 314 17.24 35.99 2.47
N SER A 315 17.87 36.90 3.21
CA SER A 315 19.33 36.94 3.41
C SER A 315 19.87 35.67 4.08
N GLY A 316 21.13 35.34 3.74
CA GLY A 316 21.89 34.27 4.41
C GLY A 316 21.93 32.94 3.66
N ALA A 317 21.08 32.73 2.65
CA ALA A 317 21.09 31.49 1.87
C ALA A 317 22.29 31.42 0.90
N SER A 318 22.97 30.27 0.87
CA SER A 318 24.07 29.98 -0.07
C SER A 318 23.72 28.92 -1.12
N GLY A 319 22.48 28.45 -1.15
CA GLY A 319 21.98 27.39 -2.03
C GLY A 319 20.52 27.04 -1.71
N PRO A 320 19.97 25.98 -2.32
CA PRO A 320 18.60 25.53 -2.08
C PRO A 320 18.32 25.33 -0.59
N GLN A 321 17.13 25.74 -0.15
CA GLN A 321 16.72 25.64 1.25
C GLN A 321 15.36 24.97 1.39
N ASN A 322 15.22 24.11 2.39
CA ASN A 322 13.94 23.50 2.72
C ASN A 322 13.18 24.37 3.73
N VAL A 323 11.91 24.63 3.44
CA VAL A 323 10.97 25.26 4.37
C VAL A 323 9.76 24.34 4.52
N ASN A 324 9.31 24.16 5.76
CA ASN A 324 8.31 23.18 6.13
C ASN A 324 7.28 23.80 7.07
N VAL A 325 6.00 23.51 6.84
CA VAL A 325 4.95 23.71 7.83
C VAL A 325 4.85 22.42 8.64
N ALA A 326 5.18 22.49 9.92
CA ALA A 326 5.21 21.37 10.84
C ALA A 326 4.13 21.49 11.91
N LEU A 327 3.71 20.34 12.43
CA LEU A 327 2.91 20.26 13.64
C LEU A 327 3.70 19.54 14.74
N GLY A 328 3.63 20.08 15.96
CA GLY A 328 4.00 19.38 17.18
C GLY A 328 2.74 18.89 17.87
N VAL A 329 2.50 17.58 17.82
CA VAL A 329 1.34 16.89 18.42
C VAL A 329 1.84 16.10 19.63
N ASP A 330 1.59 16.58 20.84
CA ASP A 330 2.09 15.97 22.09
C ASP A 330 3.60 15.65 22.05
N ASN A 331 4.37 16.62 21.53
CA ASN A 331 5.82 16.55 21.29
C ASN A 331 6.27 15.60 20.16
N GLN A 332 5.33 15.03 19.40
CA GLN A 332 5.63 14.30 18.17
C GLN A 332 5.58 15.23 16.97
N TRP A 333 6.58 15.10 16.10
CA TRP A 333 6.65 15.87 14.86
C TRP A 333 5.75 15.26 13.79
N VAL A 334 4.90 16.08 13.18
CA VAL A 334 4.05 15.69 12.06
C VAL A 334 4.31 16.66 10.90
N ASN A 335 4.52 16.10 9.71
CA ASN A 335 4.72 16.88 8.50
C ASN A 335 3.38 17.46 8.00
N GLY A 336 3.28 18.78 7.93
CA GLY A 336 2.14 19.47 7.32
C GLY A 336 2.36 19.83 5.85
N GLY A 337 3.56 19.67 5.31
CA GLY A 337 3.93 20.02 3.93
C GLY A 337 5.26 20.77 3.86
N GLN A 338 5.99 20.62 2.75
CA GLN A 338 7.28 21.27 2.57
C GLN A 338 7.61 21.62 1.13
N ALA A 339 8.53 22.58 0.97
CA ALA A 339 9.05 23.00 -0.33
C ALA A 339 10.56 23.23 -0.25
N GLU A 340 11.26 22.87 -1.33
CA GLU A 340 12.62 23.32 -1.59
C GLU A 340 12.58 24.65 -2.35
N ILE A 341 13.21 25.67 -1.77
CA ILE A 341 13.29 27.02 -2.31
C ILE A 341 14.68 27.21 -2.91
N LYS A 342 14.74 27.31 -4.23
CA LYS A 342 16.01 27.42 -4.99
C LYS A 342 16.39 28.84 -5.38
N ASP A 343 15.44 29.77 -5.29
CA ASP A 343 15.63 31.14 -5.76
C ASP A 343 14.88 32.17 -4.90
N GLY A 344 15.01 33.44 -5.26
CA GLY A 344 14.39 34.56 -4.55
C GLY A 344 12.92 34.78 -4.83
N ARG A 345 12.16 33.83 -5.40
CA ARG A 345 10.71 33.94 -5.66
C ARG A 345 9.89 33.31 -4.55
N TRP A 346 8.59 33.60 -4.56
CA TRP A 346 7.61 32.93 -3.69
C TRP A 346 7.34 31.52 -4.22
N HIS A 347 7.39 30.55 -3.32
CA HIS A 347 7.11 29.14 -3.58
C HIS A 347 5.89 28.72 -2.75
N GLU A 348 5.10 27.82 -3.31
CA GLU A 348 3.95 27.23 -2.65
C GLU A 348 4.40 26.07 -1.75
N ILE A 349 3.87 26.03 -0.52
CA ILE A 349 3.86 24.83 0.30
C ILE A 349 2.47 24.24 0.25
N GLY A 350 2.42 22.95 -0.04
CA GLY A 350 1.24 22.10 0.04
C GLY A 350 1.48 20.90 0.91
N GLY A 351 0.45 20.51 1.65
CA GLY A 351 0.45 19.22 2.32
C GLY A 351 -0.84 18.99 3.08
N SER A 352 -0.86 17.91 3.82
CA SER A 352 -2.05 17.50 4.58
C SER A 352 -1.66 16.75 5.84
N PHE A 353 -2.58 16.74 6.80
CA PHE A 353 -2.49 15.92 8.00
C PHE A 353 -3.89 15.57 8.52
N ARG A 354 -3.94 14.58 9.42
CA ARG A 354 -5.12 14.19 10.18
C ARG A 354 -4.70 13.88 11.61
N ILE A 355 -5.58 14.18 12.57
CA ILE A 355 -5.41 13.76 13.97
C ILE A 355 -6.49 12.74 14.29
N GLU A 356 -6.10 11.51 14.64
CA GLU A 356 -7.03 10.40 14.89
C GLU A 356 -7.19 10.06 16.38
N LYS A 357 -6.33 10.62 17.23
CA LYS A 357 -6.38 10.45 18.69
C LYS A 357 -6.42 11.82 19.34
N GLN A 358 -7.23 11.98 20.39
CA GLN A 358 -7.36 13.24 21.11
C GLN A 358 -5.99 13.72 21.61
N PRO A 359 -5.45 14.82 21.07
CA PRO A 359 -4.18 15.34 21.50
C PRO A 359 -4.38 16.21 22.75
N SER A 360 -3.37 16.24 23.63
CA SER A 360 -3.35 17.20 24.74
C SER A 360 -2.90 18.59 24.26
N LYS A 361 -2.02 18.63 23.26
CA LYS A 361 -1.42 19.85 22.73
C LYS A 361 -1.05 19.67 21.26
N VAL A 362 -1.54 20.58 20.43
CA VAL A 362 -1.14 20.74 19.03
C VAL A 362 -0.70 22.18 18.76
N MET A 363 0.53 22.31 18.28
CA MET A 363 1.13 23.55 17.80
C MET A 363 1.46 23.40 16.32
N VAL A 364 1.11 24.39 15.51
CA VAL A 364 1.62 24.52 14.15
C VAL A 364 2.72 25.56 14.11
N TYR A 365 3.77 25.31 13.34
CA TYR A 365 4.88 26.22 13.20
C TYR A 365 5.55 26.06 11.83
N VAL A 366 6.19 27.13 11.36
CA VAL A 366 6.97 27.09 10.12
C VAL A 366 8.44 27.00 10.48
N GLN A 367 9.12 26.00 9.94
CA GLN A 367 10.52 25.70 10.21
C GLN A 367 11.32 25.53 8.91
N GLY A 368 12.63 25.31 9.04
CA GLY A 368 13.57 25.62 7.96
C GLY A 368 13.59 27.13 7.69
N PRO A 369 14.44 27.66 6.79
CA PRO A 369 15.65 27.10 6.16
C PRO A 369 16.78 26.83 7.18
N ALA A 370 18.03 26.65 6.72
CA ALA A 370 19.20 26.51 7.59
C ALA A 370 19.32 27.63 8.64
N ALA A 371 20.04 27.38 9.74
CA ALA A 371 20.30 28.40 10.75
C ALA A 371 21.00 29.63 10.14
N GLY A 372 20.65 30.83 10.59
CA GLY A 372 21.15 32.10 10.04
C GLY A 372 20.48 32.56 8.74
N VAL A 373 19.63 31.73 8.12
CA VAL A 373 18.90 32.11 6.91
C VAL A 373 17.53 32.67 7.29
N ASP A 374 17.25 33.87 6.80
CA ASP A 374 15.96 34.54 6.95
C ASP A 374 14.92 33.91 6.00
N PHE A 375 13.66 33.92 6.41
CA PHE A 375 12.57 33.50 5.52
C PHE A 375 11.29 34.29 5.77
N MET A 376 10.39 34.19 4.80
CA MET A 376 9.12 34.89 4.77
C MET A 376 8.00 33.86 4.61
N VAL A 377 6.92 34.00 5.37
CA VAL A 377 5.69 33.21 5.21
C VAL A 377 4.49 34.12 5.03
N ALA A 378 3.64 33.81 4.06
CA ALA A 378 2.43 34.55 3.77
C ALA A 378 1.25 33.61 3.53
N GLY A 379 0.05 34.07 3.89
CA GLY A 379 -1.20 33.38 3.56
C GLY A 379 -1.27 31.94 4.07
N LEU A 380 -0.71 31.64 5.27
CA LEU A 380 -0.85 30.29 5.84
C LEU A 380 -2.33 30.00 6.10
N GLN A 381 -2.83 28.99 5.42
CA GLN A 381 -4.16 28.46 5.57
C GLN A 381 -4.10 27.00 5.96
N ILE A 382 -4.92 26.64 6.95
CA ILE A 382 -5.17 25.25 7.33
C ILE A 382 -6.66 25.09 7.48
N PHE A 383 -7.27 24.18 6.73
CA PHE A 383 -8.72 24.01 6.72
C PHE A 383 -9.11 22.54 6.44
N PRO A 384 -10.22 22.07 7.00
CA PRO A 384 -10.73 20.73 6.69
C PRO A 384 -11.30 20.68 5.28
N VAL A 385 -11.07 19.57 4.56
CA VAL A 385 -11.44 19.42 3.15
C VAL A 385 -12.80 18.75 2.95
N ASP A 386 -13.62 19.28 2.03
CA ASP A 386 -14.89 18.67 1.63
C ASP A 386 -14.70 17.72 0.45
N ARG A 387 -14.46 16.45 0.75
CA ARG A 387 -14.34 15.40 -0.28
C ARG A 387 -15.65 15.16 -1.04
N VAL A 388 -16.83 15.40 -0.44
CA VAL A 388 -18.12 15.18 -1.09
C VAL A 388 -18.31 16.20 -2.21
N ALA A 389 -17.98 17.47 -1.94
CA ALA A 389 -17.93 18.50 -2.98
C ALA A 389 -16.92 18.14 -4.08
N ARG A 390 -15.73 17.63 -3.71
CA ARG A 390 -14.72 17.19 -4.67
C ARG A 390 -15.22 16.03 -5.54
N PHE A 391 -15.89 15.03 -4.98
CA PHE A 391 -16.41 13.88 -5.75
C PHE A 391 -17.45 14.30 -6.78
N LYS A 392 -18.31 15.28 -6.46
CA LYS A 392 -19.25 15.84 -7.45
C LYS A 392 -18.53 16.52 -8.62
N HIS A 393 -17.39 17.17 -8.35
CA HIS A 393 -16.54 17.72 -9.40
C HIS A 393 -15.91 16.59 -10.25
N LEU A 394 -15.31 15.60 -9.60
CA LEU A 394 -14.66 14.47 -10.27
C LEU A 394 -15.63 13.67 -11.12
N ALA A 395 -16.85 13.41 -10.66
CA ALA A 395 -17.87 12.72 -11.45
C ALA A 395 -18.16 13.43 -12.81
N ARG A 396 -18.15 14.77 -12.83
CA ARG A 396 -18.31 15.55 -14.08
C ARG A 396 -17.09 15.45 -14.98
N GLN A 397 -15.89 15.38 -14.42
CA GLN A 397 -14.67 15.17 -15.20
C GLN A 397 -14.60 13.75 -15.74
N THR A 398 -14.96 12.77 -14.93
CA THR A 398 -15.09 11.36 -15.31
C THR A 398 -16.05 11.18 -16.48
N ASP A 399 -17.23 11.81 -16.48
CA ASP A 399 -18.17 11.73 -17.61
C ASP A 399 -17.57 12.30 -18.91
N LYS A 400 -16.78 13.37 -18.82
CA LYS A 400 -16.09 13.95 -19.98
C LYS A 400 -14.93 13.11 -20.48
N THR A 401 -14.13 12.58 -19.57
CA THR A 401 -12.83 11.96 -19.88
C THR A 401 -12.94 10.45 -20.13
N ARG A 402 -13.88 9.77 -19.48
CA ARG A 402 -13.97 8.29 -19.47
C ARG A 402 -15.20 7.75 -20.19
N LYS A 403 -16.10 8.61 -20.64
CA LYS A 403 -17.29 8.22 -21.39
C LYS A 403 -17.30 8.84 -22.78
N ARG A 404 -18.01 8.16 -23.68
CA ARG A 404 -18.19 8.56 -25.08
C ARG A 404 -19.65 8.38 -25.47
N ASP A 405 -20.13 9.26 -26.35
CA ASP A 405 -21.45 9.10 -26.96
C ASP A 405 -21.41 7.95 -27.98
N VAL A 406 -22.45 7.13 -27.98
CA VAL A 406 -22.56 5.93 -28.82
C VAL A 406 -23.92 5.95 -29.51
N ILE A 407 -23.90 5.71 -30.81
CA ILE A 407 -25.09 5.57 -31.65
C ILE A 407 -25.10 4.14 -32.16
N LEU A 408 -26.03 3.32 -31.67
CA LEU A 408 -26.29 1.99 -32.21
C LEU A 408 -27.24 2.14 -33.39
N GLN A 409 -26.79 1.72 -34.58
CA GLN A 409 -27.58 1.78 -35.79
C GLN A 409 -28.03 0.38 -36.18
N PHE A 410 -29.34 0.14 -36.18
CA PHE A 410 -29.90 -1.18 -36.43
C PHE A 410 -30.27 -1.35 -37.91
N SER A 411 -29.89 -2.49 -38.50
CA SER A 411 -30.29 -2.91 -39.84
C SER A 411 -30.98 -4.27 -39.80
N GLY A 412 -31.95 -4.49 -40.70
CA GLY A 412 -32.66 -5.76 -40.82
C GLY A 412 -33.57 -5.79 -42.06
N SER A 413 -33.91 -7.00 -42.54
CA SER A 413 -34.71 -7.25 -43.75
C SER A 413 -36.18 -6.79 -43.64
N GLU A 414 -36.66 -6.48 -42.44
CA GLU A 414 -37.97 -5.86 -42.16
C GLU A 414 -37.80 -4.46 -41.54
N SER A 415 -37.12 -3.56 -42.24
CA SER A 415 -36.74 -2.22 -41.74
C SER A 415 -37.92 -1.32 -41.30
N SER A 416 -39.17 -1.66 -41.65
CA SER A 416 -40.37 -0.95 -41.20
C SER A 416 -40.92 -1.41 -39.84
N SER A 417 -40.43 -2.51 -39.24
CA SER A 417 -40.94 -3.07 -37.97
C SER A 417 -40.02 -2.88 -36.75
N LEU A 418 -38.83 -2.28 -36.92
CA LEU A 418 -37.87 -2.14 -35.82
C LEU A 418 -38.19 -0.97 -34.87
N PHE A 419 -38.94 0.04 -35.33
CA PHE A 419 -39.32 1.17 -34.50
C PHE A 419 -40.05 0.71 -33.23
N GLY A 420 -39.61 1.18 -32.07
CA GLY A 420 -40.22 0.82 -30.80
C GLY A 420 -39.73 -0.51 -30.20
N THR A 421 -38.89 -1.28 -30.90
CA THR A 421 -38.26 -2.51 -30.38
C THR A 421 -37.42 -2.20 -29.14
N SER A 422 -37.49 -3.07 -28.13
CA SER A 422 -36.76 -2.88 -26.87
C SER A 422 -35.27 -3.17 -27.06
N VAL A 423 -34.42 -2.26 -26.55
CA VAL A 423 -32.96 -2.39 -26.56
C VAL A 423 -32.45 -2.30 -25.13
N THR A 424 -31.60 -3.24 -24.75
CA THR A 424 -30.85 -3.22 -23.48
C THR A 424 -29.36 -3.27 -23.77
N VAL A 425 -28.60 -2.34 -23.20
CA VAL A 425 -27.15 -2.24 -23.34
C VAL A 425 -26.51 -2.40 -21.97
N MET A 426 -25.58 -3.34 -21.86
CA MET A 426 -24.87 -3.64 -20.63
C MET A 426 -23.37 -3.66 -20.88
N GLN A 427 -22.62 -2.84 -20.15
CA GLN A 427 -21.17 -2.95 -20.12
C GLN A 427 -20.76 -4.20 -19.35
N THR A 428 -19.93 -5.04 -19.95
CA THR A 428 -19.41 -6.27 -19.34
C THR A 428 -18.00 -6.07 -18.79
N GLN A 429 -17.25 -5.13 -19.34
CA GLN A 429 -15.88 -4.83 -18.91
C GLN A 429 -15.56 -3.34 -19.11
N ASN A 430 -15.02 -2.70 -18.08
CA ASN A 430 -14.42 -1.37 -18.20
C ASN A 430 -12.98 -1.51 -18.73
N SER A 431 -12.56 -0.65 -19.67
CA SER A 431 -11.21 -0.72 -20.26
C SER A 431 -10.12 -0.04 -19.43
N PHE A 432 -10.47 0.74 -18.40
CA PHE A 432 -9.48 1.41 -17.57
C PHE A 432 -8.63 0.38 -16.79
N PRO A 433 -7.29 0.43 -16.88
CA PRO A 433 -6.42 -0.45 -16.13
C PRO A 433 -6.54 -0.26 -14.61
N ILE A 434 -6.97 -1.32 -13.93
CA ILE A 434 -6.99 -1.43 -12.47
C ILE A 434 -6.29 -2.75 -12.12
N GLY A 435 -5.07 -2.64 -11.61
CA GLY A 435 -4.26 -3.78 -11.23
C GLY A 435 -3.91 -3.82 -9.75
N SER A 436 -3.18 -4.87 -9.38
CA SER A 436 -2.62 -5.00 -8.05
C SER A 436 -1.24 -5.68 -8.06
N CYS A 437 -0.46 -5.36 -7.05
CA CYS A 437 0.72 -6.11 -6.66
C CYS A 437 0.33 -7.52 -6.18
N ILE A 438 1.09 -8.51 -6.64
CA ILE A 438 1.03 -9.90 -6.22
C ILE A 438 2.46 -10.38 -5.93
N ASN A 439 2.60 -11.39 -5.08
CA ASN A 439 3.88 -12.05 -4.84
C ASN A 439 3.71 -13.57 -4.92
N ARG A 440 4.84 -14.28 -4.91
CA ARG A 440 4.86 -15.71 -5.14
C ARG A 440 4.13 -16.53 -4.08
N THR A 441 4.17 -16.08 -2.82
CA THR A 441 3.53 -16.80 -1.70
C THR A 441 2.01 -16.56 -1.69
N ASN A 442 1.57 -15.37 -2.08
CA ASN A 442 0.15 -15.00 -2.08
C ASN A 442 -0.65 -15.84 -3.07
N ILE A 443 -0.08 -16.13 -4.24
CA ILE A 443 -0.77 -16.90 -5.29
C ILE A 443 -0.96 -18.40 -4.96
N GLU A 444 -0.49 -18.84 -3.79
CA GLU A 444 -0.80 -20.17 -3.26
C GLU A 444 -2.14 -20.20 -2.51
N ASN A 445 -2.67 -19.04 -2.13
CA ASN A 445 -4.00 -18.92 -1.54
C ASN A 445 -5.04 -18.81 -2.66
N GLU A 446 -5.92 -19.81 -2.76
CA GLU A 446 -6.92 -19.86 -3.83
C GLU A 446 -7.95 -18.71 -3.71
N ASP A 447 -8.28 -18.29 -2.49
CA ASP A 447 -9.23 -17.19 -2.27
C ASP A 447 -8.63 -15.83 -2.68
N PHE A 448 -7.32 -15.68 -2.46
CA PHE A 448 -6.55 -14.53 -2.96
C PHE A 448 -6.56 -14.48 -4.48
N VAL A 449 -6.31 -15.62 -5.15
CA VAL A 449 -6.29 -15.71 -6.62
C VAL A 449 -7.68 -15.44 -7.20
N ASP A 450 -8.73 -16.01 -6.60
CA ASP A 450 -10.11 -15.81 -7.02
C ASP A 450 -10.52 -14.33 -6.91
N PHE A 451 -10.19 -13.69 -5.78
CA PHE A 451 -10.42 -12.24 -5.63
C PHE A 451 -9.61 -11.44 -6.65
N PHE A 452 -8.34 -11.80 -6.87
CA PHE A 452 -7.45 -11.11 -7.79
C PHE A 452 -7.97 -11.15 -9.24
N VAL A 453 -8.23 -12.34 -9.76
CA VAL A 453 -8.68 -12.55 -11.15
C VAL A 453 -10.06 -11.93 -11.40
N LYS A 454 -10.93 -11.94 -10.40
CA LYS A 454 -12.25 -11.31 -10.50
C LYS A 454 -12.16 -9.78 -10.52
N ASN A 455 -11.18 -9.21 -9.82
CA ASN A 455 -11.18 -7.78 -9.51
C ASN A 455 -10.12 -6.93 -10.20
N PHE A 456 -9.09 -7.53 -10.80
CA PHE A 456 -7.99 -6.81 -11.41
C PHE A 456 -7.68 -7.33 -12.82
N ASN A 457 -7.29 -6.42 -13.71
CA ASN A 457 -6.89 -6.75 -15.09
C ASN A 457 -5.40 -6.50 -15.35
N TRP A 458 -4.66 -6.03 -14.34
CA TRP A 458 -3.21 -5.85 -14.37
C TRP A 458 -2.52 -6.41 -13.12
N ALA A 459 -1.29 -6.87 -13.28
CA ALA A 459 -0.42 -7.33 -12.19
C ALA A 459 0.93 -6.61 -12.18
N VAL A 460 1.49 -6.43 -10.99
CA VAL A 460 2.90 -6.13 -10.78
C VAL A 460 3.45 -7.12 -9.76
N PHE A 461 4.71 -7.51 -9.88
CA PHE A 461 5.32 -8.47 -8.96
C PHE A 461 6.05 -7.71 -7.87
N GLU A 462 5.78 -8.03 -6.60
CA GLU A 462 6.27 -7.29 -5.44
C GLU A 462 7.80 -7.28 -5.38
N ASN A 463 8.40 -8.46 -5.58
CA ASN A 463 9.84 -8.68 -5.42
C ASN A 463 10.46 -9.50 -6.55
N GLU A 464 9.68 -10.35 -7.22
CA GLU A 464 10.15 -11.49 -8.00
C GLU A 464 10.91 -11.10 -9.28
N LEU A 465 10.86 -9.84 -9.67
CA LEU A 465 11.69 -9.29 -10.74
C LEU A 465 12.80 -8.38 -10.26
N LYS A 466 12.82 -7.94 -8.99
CA LYS A 466 13.89 -7.08 -8.46
C LYS A 466 15.23 -7.81 -8.50
N TRP A 467 16.32 -7.07 -8.66
CA TRP A 467 17.64 -7.69 -8.87
C TRP A 467 18.06 -8.55 -7.68
N TYR A 468 17.79 -8.12 -6.44
CA TYR A 468 18.11 -8.90 -5.26
C TYR A 468 17.33 -10.22 -5.16
N TRP A 469 16.16 -10.33 -5.80
CA TRP A 469 15.39 -11.57 -5.82
C TRP A 469 15.87 -12.52 -6.91
N THR A 470 16.10 -11.97 -8.10
CA THR A 470 16.48 -12.73 -9.29
C THR A 470 17.96 -13.10 -9.32
N GLU A 471 18.83 -12.37 -8.63
CA GLU A 471 20.26 -12.67 -8.46
C GLU A 471 20.77 -12.21 -7.06
N PRO A 472 20.34 -12.87 -5.97
CA PRO A 472 20.74 -12.51 -4.60
C PRO A 472 22.26 -12.60 -4.39
N GLN A 473 22.89 -13.59 -5.02
CA GLN A 473 24.35 -13.78 -5.07
C GLN A 473 24.78 -13.89 -6.53
N ARG A 474 25.98 -13.39 -6.84
CA ARG A 474 26.51 -13.37 -8.21
C ARG A 474 26.43 -14.76 -8.87
N GLY A 475 25.71 -14.86 -9.98
CA GLY A 475 25.54 -16.09 -10.75
C GLY A 475 24.54 -17.10 -10.18
N ASN A 476 23.92 -16.82 -9.03
CA ASN A 476 22.84 -17.65 -8.47
C ASN A 476 21.48 -17.03 -8.83
N PHE A 477 20.88 -17.51 -9.93
CA PHE A 477 19.66 -16.93 -10.47
C PHE A 477 18.38 -17.62 -9.97
N ASN A 478 17.36 -16.82 -9.65
CA ASN A 478 16.00 -17.29 -9.41
C ASN A 478 15.01 -16.58 -10.33
N TYR A 479 14.65 -17.22 -11.45
CA TYR A 479 13.60 -16.75 -12.35
C TYR A 479 12.30 -17.55 -12.25
N LYS A 480 12.32 -18.65 -11.50
CA LYS A 480 11.20 -19.58 -11.42
C LYS A 480 9.95 -18.89 -10.87
N ASP A 481 10.10 -18.06 -9.84
CA ASP A 481 8.97 -17.40 -9.20
C ASP A 481 8.26 -16.43 -10.15
N ALA A 482 9.03 -15.60 -10.87
CA ALA A 482 8.49 -14.70 -11.88
C ALA A 482 7.84 -15.46 -13.06
N ASP A 483 8.41 -16.60 -13.46
CA ASP A 483 7.83 -17.44 -14.52
C ASP A 483 6.47 -18.05 -14.09
N ASP A 484 6.39 -18.57 -12.86
CA ASP A 484 5.15 -19.12 -12.28
C ASP A 484 4.05 -18.03 -12.22
N MET A 485 4.40 -16.83 -11.79
CA MET A 485 3.47 -15.69 -11.69
C MET A 485 3.04 -15.16 -13.06
N LEU A 486 3.95 -15.11 -14.04
CA LEU A 486 3.61 -14.77 -15.42
C LEU A 486 2.63 -15.78 -16.02
N ALA A 487 2.81 -17.08 -15.75
CA ALA A 487 1.91 -18.11 -16.22
C ALA A 487 0.50 -17.93 -15.64
N LEU A 488 0.37 -17.62 -14.35
CA LEU A 488 -0.92 -17.28 -13.73
C LEU A 488 -1.58 -16.10 -14.44
N CYS A 489 -0.84 -15.02 -14.68
CA CYS A 489 -1.38 -13.82 -15.33
C CYS A 489 -1.82 -14.11 -16.77
N GLN A 490 -1.00 -14.82 -17.56
CA GLN A 490 -1.31 -15.19 -18.94
C GLN A 490 -2.54 -16.08 -19.05
N ASN A 491 -2.67 -17.08 -18.17
CA ASN A 491 -3.82 -17.98 -18.14
C ASN A 491 -5.14 -17.25 -17.83
N ASN A 492 -5.06 -16.15 -17.08
CA ASN A 492 -6.21 -15.33 -16.70
C ASN A 492 -6.35 -14.05 -17.52
N LYS A 493 -5.56 -13.87 -18.59
CA LYS A 493 -5.57 -12.68 -19.46
C LYS A 493 -5.32 -11.36 -18.71
N ILE A 494 -4.45 -11.41 -17.72
CA ILE A 494 -4.02 -10.27 -16.91
C ILE A 494 -2.71 -9.73 -17.48
N GLU A 495 -2.69 -8.42 -17.77
CA GLU A 495 -1.51 -7.74 -18.28
C GLU A 495 -0.49 -7.50 -17.14
N THR A 496 0.80 -7.38 -17.45
CA THR A 496 1.84 -7.30 -16.41
C THR A 496 2.81 -6.13 -16.57
N ARG A 497 3.18 -5.53 -15.43
CA ARG A 497 4.25 -4.54 -15.28
C ARG A 497 5.48 -5.20 -14.66
N GLY A 498 6.63 -5.02 -15.30
CA GLY A 498 7.92 -5.47 -14.83
C GLY A 498 8.52 -4.48 -13.83
N HIS A 499 8.44 -4.81 -12.54
CA HIS A 499 8.98 -4.01 -11.45
C HIS A 499 10.07 -4.77 -10.68
N CYS A 500 11.33 -4.36 -10.73
CA CYS A 500 11.93 -3.35 -11.59
C CYS A 500 13.26 -3.86 -12.15
N ILE A 501 13.79 -3.23 -13.20
CA ILE A 501 15.08 -3.67 -13.76
C ILE A 501 16.22 -3.31 -12.80
N PHE A 502 16.25 -2.05 -12.35
CA PHE A 502 17.19 -1.48 -11.39
C PHE A 502 16.46 -0.66 -10.32
N TRP A 503 17.10 -0.48 -9.16
CA TRP A 503 16.63 0.39 -8.08
C TRP A 503 17.82 1.21 -7.56
N GLU A 504 17.72 2.55 -7.62
CA GLU A 504 18.86 3.45 -7.32
C GLU A 504 19.25 3.53 -5.84
N VAL A 505 18.36 3.15 -4.93
CA VAL A 505 18.59 3.33 -3.49
C VAL A 505 19.58 2.30 -3.00
N GLN A 506 20.71 2.76 -2.44
CA GLN A 506 21.85 1.90 -2.08
C GLN A 506 21.46 0.75 -1.12
N SER A 507 20.55 0.98 -0.17
CA SER A 507 20.09 -0.07 0.76
C SER A 507 19.37 -1.22 0.07
N SER A 508 18.89 -1.02 -1.16
CA SER A 508 18.20 -2.02 -1.96
C SER A 508 19.11 -2.74 -2.95
N VAL A 509 20.39 -2.36 -3.03
CA VAL A 509 21.39 -2.98 -3.91
C VAL A 509 22.15 -4.07 -3.17
N GLN A 510 22.30 -5.26 -3.76
CA GLN A 510 22.96 -6.40 -3.12
C GLN A 510 24.41 -6.12 -2.75
N GLN A 511 24.88 -6.68 -1.64
CA GLN A 511 26.23 -6.48 -1.12
C GLN A 511 27.33 -6.81 -2.16
N TRP A 512 27.13 -7.87 -2.96
CA TRP A 512 28.10 -8.27 -3.98
C TRP A 512 28.19 -7.26 -5.13
N ILE A 513 27.11 -6.54 -5.46
CA ILE A 513 27.10 -5.43 -6.42
C ILE A 513 27.80 -4.21 -5.83
N GLN A 514 27.50 -3.88 -4.56
CA GLN A 514 28.14 -2.77 -3.85
C GLN A 514 29.66 -2.93 -3.80
N ALA A 515 30.16 -4.16 -3.66
CA ALA A 515 31.59 -4.47 -3.61
C ALA A 515 32.34 -4.38 -4.95
N LEU A 516 31.64 -4.30 -6.10
CA LEU A 516 32.30 -4.26 -7.41
C LEU A 516 33.03 -2.95 -7.66
N ASN A 517 34.15 -2.98 -8.39
CA ASN A 517 34.74 -1.76 -8.95
C ASN A 517 33.91 -1.24 -10.13
N LYS A 518 34.24 -0.04 -10.64
CA LYS A 518 33.49 0.61 -11.74
C LYS A 518 33.36 -0.26 -13.00
N ILE A 519 34.41 -0.97 -13.40
CA ILE A 519 34.43 -1.78 -14.64
C ILE A 519 33.53 -3.00 -14.47
N ASP A 520 33.66 -3.70 -13.34
CA ASP A 520 32.86 -4.89 -13.06
C ASP A 520 31.40 -4.55 -12.78
N LEU A 521 31.13 -3.40 -12.16
CA LEU A 521 29.77 -2.89 -11.98
C LEU A 521 29.08 -2.60 -13.32
N MET A 522 29.78 -1.96 -14.27
CA MET A 522 29.23 -1.72 -15.60
C MET A 522 28.90 -3.04 -16.32
N LYS A 523 29.81 -4.03 -16.25
CA LYS A 523 29.55 -5.37 -16.80
C LYS A 523 28.34 -6.05 -16.14
N ALA A 524 28.19 -5.93 -14.83
CA ALA A 524 27.04 -6.46 -14.11
C ALA A 524 25.72 -5.81 -14.57
N VAL A 525 25.70 -4.48 -14.75
CA VAL A 525 24.54 -3.74 -15.30
C VAL A 525 24.20 -4.22 -16.72
N GLN A 526 25.20 -4.41 -17.58
CA GLN A 526 25.01 -4.91 -18.94
C GLN A 526 24.44 -6.33 -18.96
N ASN A 527 24.98 -7.20 -18.11
CA ASN A 527 24.50 -8.58 -17.97
C ASN A 527 23.06 -8.62 -17.45
N ARG A 528 22.72 -7.76 -16.49
CA ARG A 528 21.36 -7.63 -15.95
C ARG A 528 20.37 -7.22 -17.02
N LEU A 529 20.65 -6.15 -17.77
CA LEU A 529 19.82 -5.70 -18.89
C LEU A 529 19.61 -6.83 -19.90
N THR A 530 20.71 -7.42 -20.38
CA THR A 530 20.67 -8.45 -21.43
C THR A 530 19.93 -9.69 -20.96
N GLY A 531 20.25 -10.19 -19.77
CA GLY A 531 19.67 -11.42 -19.23
C GLY A 531 18.18 -11.29 -18.96
N LEU A 532 17.77 -10.26 -18.22
CA LEU A 532 16.37 -10.06 -17.85
C LEU A 532 15.49 -9.78 -19.06
N LEU A 533 15.89 -8.81 -19.91
CA LEU A 533 15.02 -8.34 -20.99
C LEU A 533 15.02 -9.28 -22.20
N THR A 534 16.08 -10.05 -22.44
CA THR A 534 16.03 -11.10 -23.47
C THR A 534 15.11 -12.25 -23.03
N ARG A 535 15.14 -12.63 -21.75
CA ARG A 535 14.28 -13.68 -21.21
C ARG A 535 12.80 -13.31 -21.30
N TYR A 536 12.46 -12.10 -20.87
CA TYR A 536 11.09 -11.64 -20.73
C TYR A 536 10.60 -10.74 -21.86
N LYS A 537 11.27 -10.79 -23.02
CA LYS A 537 10.93 -9.98 -24.19
C LYS A 537 9.45 -10.16 -24.58
N GLY A 538 8.70 -9.06 -24.58
CA GLY A 538 7.27 -9.04 -24.92
C GLY A 538 6.36 -9.70 -23.89
N LYS A 539 6.85 -10.00 -22.68
CA LYS A 539 6.04 -10.59 -21.59
C LYS A 539 5.46 -9.55 -20.64
N PHE A 540 6.16 -8.45 -20.43
CA PHE A 540 5.70 -7.30 -19.65
C PHE A 540 5.36 -6.15 -20.59
N ARG A 541 4.22 -5.49 -20.35
CA ARG A 541 3.81 -4.31 -21.13
C ARG A 541 4.57 -3.07 -20.73
N HIS A 542 4.86 -2.95 -19.44
CA HIS A 542 5.60 -1.84 -18.86
C HIS A 542 6.84 -2.34 -18.13
N TYR A 543 7.90 -1.55 -18.11
CA TYR A 543 9.03 -1.75 -17.18
C TYR A 543 9.32 -0.48 -16.41
N ASP A 544 9.43 -0.61 -15.09
CA ASP A 544 10.08 0.40 -14.27
C ASP A 544 11.59 0.18 -14.42
N VAL A 545 12.24 1.06 -15.19
CA VAL A 545 13.63 0.82 -15.64
C VAL A 545 14.61 1.01 -14.49
N ASN A 546 14.53 2.14 -13.81
CA ASN A 546 15.39 2.48 -12.69
C ASN A 546 14.55 3.20 -11.65
N ASN A 547 14.20 2.48 -10.59
CA ASN A 547 13.26 2.93 -9.56
C ASN A 547 13.91 3.99 -8.66
N GLU A 548 13.12 4.99 -8.23
CA GLU A 548 13.46 5.97 -7.19
C GLU A 548 14.72 6.81 -7.47
N MET A 549 14.82 7.32 -8.70
CA MET A 549 15.95 8.12 -9.15
C MET A 549 16.03 9.51 -8.50
N LEU A 550 14.94 10.00 -7.91
CA LEU A 550 14.92 11.25 -7.13
C LEU A 550 15.52 11.08 -5.73
N HIS A 551 15.52 9.85 -5.18
CA HIS A 551 15.98 9.55 -3.82
C HIS A 551 17.31 8.81 -3.78
N GLY A 552 17.67 8.07 -4.83
CA GLY A 552 18.93 7.34 -4.94
C GLY A 552 19.80 7.79 -6.12
N SER A 553 21.09 7.54 -6.01
CA SER A 553 22.08 7.82 -7.06
C SER A 553 23.19 6.76 -7.16
N PHE A 554 22.97 5.55 -6.63
CA PHE A 554 24.00 4.52 -6.54
C PHE A 554 24.68 4.24 -7.89
N TYR A 555 23.91 4.02 -8.96
CA TYR A 555 24.51 3.73 -10.27
C TYR A 555 25.09 5.00 -10.90
N LYS A 556 24.37 6.12 -10.79
CA LYS A 556 24.79 7.43 -11.30
C LYS A 556 26.15 7.85 -10.76
N ASP A 557 26.36 7.76 -9.45
CA ASP A 557 27.59 8.24 -8.79
C ASP A 557 28.79 7.33 -9.09
N ARG A 558 28.55 6.04 -9.30
CA ARG A 558 29.63 5.05 -9.54
C ARG A 558 29.99 4.87 -11.00
N LEU A 559 29.01 4.95 -11.90
CA LEU A 559 29.20 4.73 -13.34
C LEU A 559 29.26 6.03 -14.15
N GLY A 560 28.71 7.12 -13.62
CA GLY A 560 28.64 8.44 -14.27
C GLY A 560 27.21 8.79 -14.68
N LYS A 561 26.96 10.08 -14.92
CA LYS A 561 25.61 10.63 -15.15
C LYS A 561 24.84 9.97 -16.31
N ASP A 562 25.55 9.53 -17.35
CA ASP A 562 24.93 8.99 -18.57
C ASP A 562 24.38 7.56 -18.39
N ILE A 563 24.64 6.91 -17.24
CA ILE A 563 24.22 5.52 -17.00
C ILE A 563 22.69 5.35 -17.03
N ARG A 564 21.95 6.32 -16.52
CA ARG A 564 20.48 6.28 -16.51
C ARG A 564 19.95 6.26 -17.94
N THR A 565 20.45 7.17 -18.79
CA THR A 565 20.15 7.20 -20.23
C THR A 565 20.55 5.89 -20.92
N TYR A 566 21.72 5.34 -20.59
CA TYR A 566 22.16 4.05 -21.12
C TYR A 566 21.18 2.92 -20.78
N MET A 567 20.73 2.83 -19.52
CA MET A 567 19.77 1.81 -19.09
C MET A 567 18.47 1.87 -19.90
N PHE A 568 17.88 3.05 -20.09
CA PHE A 568 16.67 3.22 -20.89
C PHE A 568 16.87 2.87 -22.37
N LYS A 569 17.96 3.35 -22.98
CA LYS A 569 18.26 3.06 -24.40
C LYS A 569 18.45 1.56 -24.64
N THR A 570 19.25 0.92 -23.80
CA THR A 570 19.51 -0.52 -23.92
C THR A 570 18.27 -1.34 -23.59
N ALA A 571 17.44 -0.91 -22.64
CA ALA A 571 16.19 -1.59 -22.36
C ALA A 571 15.25 -1.62 -23.57
N ASN A 572 15.05 -0.47 -24.21
CA ASN A 572 14.23 -0.35 -25.42
C ASN A 572 14.81 -1.12 -26.62
N GLN A 573 16.14 -1.24 -26.73
CA GLN A 573 16.77 -2.04 -27.78
C GLN A 573 16.51 -3.54 -27.59
N LEU A 574 16.54 -4.02 -26.35
CA LEU A 574 16.35 -5.43 -26.02
C LEU A 574 14.87 -5.83 -26.13
N ASP A 575 13.97 -4.98 -25.60
CA ASP A 575 12.52 -5.15 -25.70
C ASP A 575 11.83 -3.85 -26.15
N PRO A 576 11.69 -3.62 -27.48
CA PRO A 576 11.04 -2.43 -28.02
C PRO A 576 9.50 -2.47 -27.89
N SER A 577 8.92 -3.57 -27.40
CA SER A 577 7.47 -3.71 -27.26
C SER A 577 6.92 -3.18 -25.94
N ALA A 578 7.80 -2.99 -24.93
CA ALA A 578 7.43 -2.50 -23.62
C ALA A 578 7.54 -0.98 -23.52
N THR A 579 6.59 -0.34 -22.86
CA THR A 579 6.69 1.07 -22.47
C THR A 579 7.61 1.21 -21.25
N LEU A 580 8.61 2.07 -21.34
CA LEU A 580 9.58 2.27 -20.27
C LEU A 580 9.15 3.42 -19.35
N PHE A 581 9.02 3.13 -18.06
CA PHE A 581 8.59 4.06 -17.03
C PHE A 581 9.78 4.55 -16.20
N VAL A 582 9.75 5.84 -15.88
CA VAL A 582 10.31 6.34 -14.62
C VAL A 582 9.31 6.02 -13.50
N ASN A 583 9.77 5.73 -12.28
CA ASN A 583 8.88 5.43 -11.15
C ASN A 583 9.44 6.01 -9.84
N ASP A 584 8.63 6.78 -9.10
CA ASP A 584 9.08 7.49 -7.90
C ASP A 584 7.92 7.82 -6.91
N TYR A 585 8.25 8.14 -5.65
CA TYR A 585 7.27 8.37 -4.57
C TYR A 585 7.27 9.79 -4.01
N HIS A 586 6.21 10.16 -3.28
CA HIS A 586 5.94 11.51 -2.73
C HIS A 586 5.86 12.64 -3.78
N VAL A 587 5.68 12.30 -5.06
CA VAL A 587 5.57 13.30 -6.13
C VAL A 587 4.25 14.09 -6.00
N GLU A 588 3.23 13.46 -5.42
CA GLU A 588 1.83 13.85 -5.47
C GLU A 588 1.27 14.42 -4.16
N ASP A 589 2.05 14.47 -3.08
CA ASP A 589 1.55 14.76 -1.73
C ASP A 589 2.15 16.02 -1.07
N GLY A 590 3.24 16.58 -1.62
CA GLY A 590 3.93 17.75 -1.07
C GLY A 590 4.71 17.48 0.22
N ARG A 591 4.99 16.22 0.53
CA ARG A 591 5.61 15.81 1.80
C ARG A 591 7.11 15.56 1.73
N ASP A 592 7.76 15.52 0.56
CA ASP A 592 9.21 15.32 0.44
C ASP A 592 9.87 16.39 -0.46
N THR A 593 10.84 17.14 0.05
CA THR A 593 11.59 18.10 -0.78
C THR A 593 12.50 17.43 -1.82
N ARG A 594 12.80 16.13 -1.66
CA ARG A 594 13.57 15.37 -2.65
C ARG A 594 12.75 15.02 -3.88
N SER A 595 11.43 14.94 -3.75
CA SER A 595 10.52 14.47 -4.79
C SER A 595 9.26 15.34 -4.85
N TYR A 596 9.12 16.07 -5.95
CA TYR A 596 7.97 16.93 -6.23
C TYR A 596 7.85 17.11 -7.76
N PRO A 597 6.68 17.54 -8.27
CA PRO A 597 6.38 17.44 -9.70
C PRO A 597 7.42 18.10 -10.61
N GLU A 598 7.85 19.32 -10.29
CA GLU A 598 8.81 20.07 -11.12
C GLU A 598 10.18 19.37 -11.17
N LYS A 599 10.66 18.80 -10.07
CA LYS A 599 11.94 18.06 -10.06
C LYS A 599 11.84 16.75 -10.83
N TYR A 600 10.68 16.11 -10.80
CA TYR A 600 10.44 14.91 -11.58
C TYR A 600 10.38 15.22 -13.08
N ILE A 601 9.72 16.32 -13.45
CA ILE A 601 9.69 16.88 -14.80
C ILE A 601 11.11 17.18 -15.30
N GLU A 602 11.93 17.88 -14.49
CA GLU A 602 13.33 18.17 -14.81
C GLU A 602 14.12 16.89 -15.11
N GLN A 603 13.95 15.85 -14.29
CA GLN A 603 14.61 14.56 -14.49
C GLN A 603 14.15 13.85 -15.77
N ILE A 604 12.85 13.85 -16.07
CA ILE A 604 12.29 13.21 -17.28
C ILE A 604 12.78 13.93 -18.54
N ILE A 605 12.74 15.26 -18.54
CA ILE A 605 13.23 16.08 -19.67
C ILE A 605 14.72 15.83 -19.89
N ASP A 606 15.54 15.80 -18.84
CA ASP A 606 16.99 15.50 -18.96
C ASP A 606 17.24 14.14 -19.61
N LEU A 607 16.50 13.10 -19.19
CA LEU A 607 16.58 11.76 -19.81
C LEU A 607 16.18 11.81 -21.30
N GLN A 608 15.06 12.45 -21.63
CA GLN A 608 14.57 12.55 -23.02
C GLN A 608 15.53 13.33 -23.91
N LEU A 609 16.09 14.44 -23.44
CA LEU A 609 17.08 15.24 -24.17
C LEU A 609 18.36 14.47 -24.46
N GLN A 610 18.74 13.53 -23.59
CA GLN A 610 19.86 12.62 -23.82
C GLN A 610 19.48 11.41 -24.70
N GLY A 611 18.23 11.30 -25.13
CA GLY A 611 17.70 10.28 -26.04
C GLY A 611 17.22 9.00 -25.34
N ALA A 612 16.94 9.03 -24.04
CA ALA A 612 16.27 7.92 -23.36
C ALA A 612 14.80 7.84 -23.82
N PRO A 613 14.31 6.67 -24.27
CA PRO A 613 12.91 6.48 -24.66
C PRO A 613 12.01 6.31 -23.43
N VAL A 614 11.85 7.39 -22.65
CA VAL A 614 10.89 7.43 -21.54
C VAL A 614 9.48 7.49 -22.13
N GLY A 615 8.68 6.45 -21.87
CA GLY A 615 7.35 6.26 -22.43
C GLY A 615 6.21 6.46 -21.44
N GLY A 616 6.49 6.57 -20.14
CA GLY A 616 5.46 6.78 -19.11
C GLY A 616 6.02 7.29 -17.79
N ILE A 617 5.12 7.82 -16.96
CA ILE A 617 5.41 8.39 -15.63
C ILE A 617 4.74 7.52 -14.58
N GLY A 618 5.53 6.93 -13.68
CA GLY A 618 5.06 6.15 -12.54
C GLY A 618 5.08 7.00 -11.26
N ILE A 619 3.93 7.10 -10.61
CA ILE A 619 3.78 7.68 -9.28
C ILE A 619 3.46 6.52 -8.35
N GLN A 620 4.31 6.22 -7.37
CA GLN A 620 4.07 5.09 -6.48
C GLN A 620 2.70 5.23 -5.80
N GLY A 621 2.40 6.37 -5.18
CA GLY A 621 1.07 6.60 -4.60
C GLY A 621 0.93 6.12 -3.15
N HIS A 622 2.04 5.89 -2.44
CA HIS A 622 2.01 5.61 -1.01
C HIS A 622 1.60 6.85 -0.22
N ILE A 623 0.31 6.96 0.13
CA ILE A 623 -0.24 8.17 0.73
C ILE A 623 -0.99 7.87 2.04
N ASP A 624 -0.90 8.79 3.00
CA ASP A 624 -1.56 8.65 4.31
C ASP A 624 -2.86 9.45 4.40
N ASN A 625 -2.82 10.71 3.97
CA ASN A 625 -3.89 11.68 4.18
C ASN A 625 -4.21 12.39 2.86
N PRO A 626 -4.75 11.68 1.85
CA PRO A 626 -4.91 12.23 0.53
C PRO A 626 -5.82 13.46 0.52
N VAL A 627 -5.37 14.50 -0.17
CA VAL A 627 -6.16 15.69 -0.48
C VAL A 627 -6.22 15.83 -1.99
N GLY A 628 -7.42 15.62 -2.55
CA GLY A 628 -7.64 15.55 -3.98
C GLY A 628 -7.02 16.69 -4.80
N PRO A 629 -7.25 17.97 -4.42
CA PRO A 629 -6.63 19.11 -5.12
C PRO A 629 -5.08 19.17 -5.09
N ILE A 630 -4.42 18.62 -4.06
CA ILE A 630 -2.95 18.52 -4.03
C ILE A 630 -2.49 17.49 -5.07
N VAL A 631 -3.11 16.31 -5.06
CA VAL A 631 -2.81 15.22 -6.00
C VAL A 631 -3.09 15.68 -7.44
N CYS A 632 -4.25 16.30 -7.69
CA CYS A 632 -4.62 16.85 -9.00
C CYS A 632 -3.60 17.88 -9.48
N SER A 633 -3.12 18.77 -8.62
CA SER A 633 -2.09 19.75 -8.99
C SER A 633 -0.80 19.09 -9.45
N ALA A 634 -0.38 18.00 -8.80
CA ALA A 634 0.78 17.22 -9.25
C ALA A 634 0.53 16.54 -10.60
N LEU A 635 -0.65 15.93 -10.79
CA LEU A 635 -1.05 15.28 -12.03
C LEU A 635 -1.15 16.27 -13.20
N ASP A 636 -1.70 17.46 -12.97
CA ASP A 636 -1.81 18.53 -13.98
C ASP A 636 -0.41 18.98 -14.45
N LYS A 637 0.53 19.17 -13.52
CA LYS A 637 1.92 19.54 -13.84
C LYS A 637 2.63 18.45 -14.65
N LEU A 638 2.53 17.20 -14.22
CA LEU A 638 3.15 16.06 -14.91
C LEU A 638 2.50 15.81 -16.27
N GLY A 639 1.19 16.02 -16.38
CA GLY A 639 0.42 15.82 -17.62
C GLY A 639 0.86 16.72 -18.77
N VAL A 640 1.51 17.86 -18.48
CA VAL A 640 2.10 18.75 -19.50
C VAL A 640 3.14 18.03 -20.37
N LEU A 641 3.80 16.98 -19.85
CA LEU A 641 4.76 16.18 -20.61
C LEU A 641 4.12 15.33 -21.71
N GLY A 642 2.79 15.15 -21.69
CA GLY A 642 2.07 14.32 -22.67
C GLY A 642 2.37 12.83 -22.59
N LEU A 643 3.07 12.39 -21.54
CA LEU A 643 3.31 10.98 -21.23
C LEU A 643 2.15 10.41 -20.38
N PRO A 644 1.77 9.14 -20.58
CA PRO A 644 0.77 8.49 -19.73
C PRO A 644 1.29 8.40 -18.29
N ILE A 645 0.46 8.82 -17.33
CA ILE A 645 0.71 8.71 -15.90
C ILE A 645 0.05 7.45 -15.37
N TRP A 646 0.77 6.71 -14.52
CA TRP A 646 0.24 5.56 -13.81
C TRP A 646 0.48 5.75 -12.31
N PHE A 647 -0.55 5.50 -11.51
CA PHE A 647 -0.31 5.12 -10.13
C PHE A 647 0.17 3.67 -10.12
N THR A 648 1.38 3.42 -9.64
CA THR A 648 2.08 2.13 -9.80
C THR A 648 2.08 1.26 -8.55
N GLU A 649 1.89 1.87 -7.38
CA GLU A 649 2.01 1.24 -6.05
C GLU A 649 1.02 1.88 -5.06
N LEU A 650 -0.20 2.22 -5.52
CA LEU A 650 -1.17 2.98 -4.72
C LEU A 650 -1.60 2.19 -3.50
N ASP A 651 -1.44 2.79 -2.33
CA ASP A 651 -2.06 2.31 -1.10
C ASP A 651 -2.34 3.48 -0.14
N VAL A 652 -3.31 3.26 0.73
CA VAL A 652 -3.68 4.16 1.83
C VAL A 652 -3.73 3.37 3.11
N SER A 653 -3.25 3.95 4.21
CA SER A 653 -3.19 3.26 5.51
C SER A 653 -3.94 4.03 6.58
N SER A 654 -4.85 3.33 7.26
CA SER A 654 -5.47 3.78 8.51
C SER A 654 -5.96 2.57 9.29
N LEU A 655 -5.80 2.61 10.62
CA LEU A 655 -6.31 1.58 11.52
C LEU A 655 -7.85 1.49 11.45
N ASN A 656 -8.53 2.61 11.22
CA ASN A 656 -9.97 2.62 11.00
C ASN A 656 -10.28 2.34 9.52
N GLU A 657 -10.91 1.20 9.24
CA GLU A 657 -11.21 0.76 7.88
C GLU A 657 -12.16 1.69 7.11
N HIS A 658 -13.01 2.46 7.80
CA HIS A 658 -13.86 3.46 7.15
C HIS A 658 -13.04 4.63 6.63
N ILE A 659 -12.10 5.13 7.44
CA ILE A 659 -11.16 6.18 7.01
C ILE A 659 -10.30 5.69 5.85
N ARG A 660 -9.78 4.47 5.95
CA ARG A 660 -9.05 3.82 4.85
C ARG A 660 -9.86 3.76 3.56
N GLY A 661 -11.13 3.34 3.63
CA GLY A 661 -12.00 3.28 2.47
C GLY A 661 -12.28 4.65 1.86
N GLU A 662 -12.47 5.67 2.70
CA GLU A 662 -12.68 7.05 2.25
C GLU A 662 -11.44 7.65 1.56
N ASP A 663 -10.24 7.40 2.11
CA ASP A 663 -8.98 7.84 1.53
C ASP A 663 -8.68 7.14 0.20
N LEU A 664 -8.98 5.84 0.11
CA LEU A 664 -8.84 5.07 -1.12
C LEU A 664 -9.78 5.62 -2.21
N GLU A 665 -11.02 5.96 -1.84
CA GLU A 665 -11.97 6.57 -2.76
C GLU A 665 -11.49 7.92 -3.29
N VAL A 666 -10.86 8.75 -2.45
CA VAL A 666 -10.24 10.00 -2.92
C VAL A 666 -9.22 9.70 -4.01
N MET A 667 -8.24 8.84 -3.73
CA MET A 667 -7.16 8.56 -4.68
C MET A 667 -7.66 7.92 -5.97
N ILE A 668 -8.52 6.91 -5.88
CA ILE A 668 -9.05 6.20 -7.05
C ILE A 668 -9.91 7.12 -7.91
N ARG A 669 -10.74 7.99 -7.32
CA ARG A 669 -11.54 8.96 -8.10
C ARG A 669 -10.69 10.04 -8.76
N GLU A 670 -9.66 10.56 -8.08
CA GLU A 670 -8.73 11.54 -8.66
C GLU A 670 -8.00 10.94 -9.87
N ALA A 671 -7.45 9.73 -9.69
CA ALA A 671 -6.76 9.00 -10.75
C ALA A 671 -7.69 8.72 -11.94
N PHE A 672 -8.89 8.18 -11.68
CA PHE A 672 -9.83 7.83 -12.75
C PHE A 672 -10.37 9.06 -13.50
N ALA A 673 -10.60 10.18 -12.81
CA ALA A 673 -11.12 11.39 -13.46
C ALA A 673 -10.07 12.13 -14.30
N HIS A 674 -8.78 12.03 -13.96
CA HIS A 674 -7.72 12.82 -14.58
C HIS A 674 -7.34 12.30 -15.99
N PRO A 675 -7.33 13.13 -17.05
CA PRO A 675 -7.14 12.68 -18.43
C PRO A 675 -5.74 12.17 -18.77
N ALA A 676 -4.71 12.58 -18.05
CA ALA A 676 -3.34 12.09 -18.24
C ALA A 676 -3.06 10.75 -17.53
N VAL A 677 -3.95 10.33 -16.62
CA VAL A 677 -3.77 9.04 -15.92
C VAL A 677 -4.37 7.94 -16.79
N GLU A 678 -3.60 6.89 -17.04
CA GLU A 678 -3.99 5.77 -17.90
C GLU A 678 -3.98 4.42 -17.17
N GLY A 679 -3.71 4.41 -15.85
CA GLY A 679 -3.88 3.20 -15.04
C GLY A 679 -3.57 3.39 -13.56
N VAL A 680 -4.11 2.48 -12.75
CA VAL A 680 -3.90 2.41 -11.31
C VAL A 680 -3.53 0.99 -10.91
N MET A 681 -2.44 0.83 -10.17
CA MET A 681 -2.01 -0.42 -9.55
C MET A 681 -2.05 -0.24 -8.04
N LEU A 682 -2.80 -1.09 -7.33
CA LEU A 682 -2.75 -1.13 -5.87
C LEU A 682 -1.49 -1.88 -5.40
N TRP A 683 -0.84 -1.43 -4.32
CA TRP A 683 0.34 -2.15 -3.78
C TRP A 683 -0.04 -3.28 -2.83
N GLY A 684 -0.87 -4.18 -3.34
CA GLY A 684 -1.47 -5.29 -2.61
C GLY A 684 -2.89 -4.97 -2.16
N PHE A 685 -3.56 -5.98 -1.60
CA PHE A 685 -4.98 -5.85 -1.21
C PHE A 685 -5.40 -6.81 -0.08
N TRP A 686 -4.50 -7.66 0.42
CA TRP A 686 -4.82 -8.73 1.38
C TRP A 686 -3.95 -8.58 2.63
N GLU A 687 -4.56 -8.61 3.81
CA GLU A 687 -3.85 -8.44 5.09
C GLU A 687 -2.73 -9.49 5.25
N LEU A 688 -1.62 -9.10 5.88
CA LEU A 688 -0.38 -9.89 6.03
C LEU A 688 0.41 -10.11 4.73
N PHE A 689 -0.13 -9.70 3.57
CA PHE A 689 0.53 -9.77 2.28
C PHE A 689 0.83 -8.38 1.67
N MET A 690 0.88 -7.36 2.52
CA MET A 690 1.18 -5.98 2.14
C MET A 690 2.40 -5.49 2.89
N SER A 691 3.18 -4.62 2.25
CA SER A 691 4.34 -3.97 2.87
C SER A 691 3.95 -2.91 3.90
N ARG A 692 2.74 -2.36 3.79
CA ARG A 692 2.16 -1.39 4.72
C ARG A 692 1.04 -2.02 5.53
N ASP A 693 1.11 -1.84 6.84
CA ASP A 693 0.03 -2.24 7.75
C ASP A 693 -1.24 -1.45 7.45
N ASN A 694 -2.38 -2.07 7.75
CA ASN A 694 -3.69 -1.45 7.65
C ASN A 694 -3.96 -0.80 6.28
N ALA A 695 -3.52 -1.42 5.19
CA ALA A 695 -3.73 -0.94 3.81
C ALA A 695 -4.59 -1.89 2.94
N HIS A 696 -5.09 -2.98 3.52
CA HIS A 696 -5.75 -4.07 2.82
C HIS A 696 -7.24 -3.81 2.55
N LEU A 697 -7.74 -4.46 1.49
CA LEU A 697 -9.15 -4.53 1.11
C LEU A 697 -9.85 -5.78 1.67
N VAL A 698 -9.05 -6.82 1.88
CA VAL A 698 -9.46 -8.13 2.38
C VAL A 698 -8.62 -8.47 3.60
N ASP A 699 -9.27 -8.84 4.69
CA ASP A 699 -8.62 -9.24 5.93
C ASP A 699 -7.89 -10.59 5.75
N ALA A 700 -7.04 -10.98 6.70
CA ALA A 700 -6.11 -12.10 6.51
C ALA A 700 -6.81 -13.42 6.14
N GLU A 701 -8.03 -13.60 6.66
CA GLU A 701 -8.86 -14.80 6.52
C GLU A 701 -9.92 -14.69 5.42
N GLY A 702 -9.86 -13.65 4.56
CA GLY A 702 -10.67 -13.56 3.33
C GLY A 702 -11.92 -12.69 3.39
N GLU A 703 -12.19 -12.05 4.53
CA GLU A 703 -13.35 -11.16 4.67
C GLU A 703 -13.09 -9.78 4.06
N ILE A 704 -14.05 -9.27 3.28
CA ILE A 704 -13.93 -7.96 2.63
C ILE A 704 -14.29 -6.86 3.64
N ASN A 705 -13.32 -5.99 3.93
CA ASN A 705 -13.51 -4.87 4.83
C ASN A 705 -14.14 -3.65 4.15
N GLU A 706 -14.33 -2.56 4.90
CA GLU A 706 -14.99 -1.34 4.40
C GLU A 706 -14.24 -0.67 3.24
N ALA A 707 -12.90 -0.74 3.21
CA ALA A 707 -12.13 -0.25 2.08
C ALA A 707 -12.33 -1.12 0.83
N GLY A 708 -12.38 -2.45 1.00
CA GLY A 708 -12.71 -3.37 -0.09
C GLY A 708 -14.12 -3.18 -0.63
N LYS A 709 -15.12 -3.00 0.25
CA LYS A 709 -16.50 -2.68 -0.15
C LYS A 709 -16.55 -1.37 -0.94
N ARG A 710 -15.81 -0.35 -0.51
CA ARG A 710 -15.73 0.93 -1.22
C ARG A 710 -15.12 0.79 -2.62
N PHE A 711 -14.01 0.05 -2.73
CA PHE A 711 -13.37 -0.24 -4.01
C PHE A 711 -14.31 -0.96 -4.99
N LEU A 712 -15.00 -2.01 -4.52
CA LEU A 712 -15.96 -2.75 -5.34
C LEU A 712 -17.16 -1.89 -5.77
N ALA A 713 -17.62 -0.99 -4.89
CA ALA A 713 -18.68 -0.05 -5.23
C ALA A 713 -18.27 0.91 -6.37
N LEU A 714 -17.05 1.44 -6.35
CA LEU A 714 -16.53 2.29 -7.45
C LEU A 714 -16.45 1.52 -8.77
N LYS A 715 -15.97 0.28 -8.73
CA LYS A 715 -15.95 -0.58 -9.93
C LYS A 715 -17.34 -0.79 -10.51
N HIS A 716 -18.35 -0.95 -9.66
CA HIS A 716 -19.73 -1.08 -10.10
C HIS A 716 -20.31 0.25 -10.62
N GLU A 717 -20.01 1.37 -9.94
CA GLU A 717 -20.38 2.73 -10.39
C GLU A 717 -19.84 3.04 -11.80
N TRP A 718 -18.66 2.51 -12.13
CA TRP A 718 -18.00 2.74 -13.42
C TRP A 718 -18.34 1.70 -14.49
N LEU A 719 -19.53 1.11 -14.40
CA LEU A 719 -20.14 0.33 -15.48
C LEU A 719 -21.36 1.05 -16.03
N SER A 720 -21.50 1.05 -17.35
CA SER A 720 -22.62 1.68 -18.03
C SER A 720 -23.73 0.68 -18.33
N HIS A 721 -24.95 1.08 -18.02
CA HIS A 721 -26.17 0.37 -18.37
C HIS A 721 -27.15 1.36 -18.99
N SER A 722 -27.77 0.98 -20.10
CA SER A 722 -28.78 1.79 -20.78
C SER A 722 -29.88 0.90 -21.32
N HIS A 723 -31.11 1.39 -21.34
CA HIS A 723 -32.23 0.70 -21.95
C HIS A 723 -33.17 1.70 -22.60
N GLY A 724 -33.88 1.27 -23.63
CA GLY A 724 -34.85 2.11 -24.31
C GLY A 724 -35.44 1.42 -25.52
N ARG A 725 -35.83 2.21 -26.51
CA ARG A 725 -36.43 1.72 -27.74
C ARG A 725 -35.72 2.30 -28.95
N ILE A 726 -35.71 1.52 -30.04
CA ILE A 726 -35.21 1.99 -31.33
C ILE A 726 -36.10 3.15 -31.83
N ASP A 727 -35.48 4.26 -32.20
CA ASP A 727 -36.17 5.46 -32.70
C ASP A 727 -36.61 5.33 -34.17
N ILE A 728 -37.22 6.39 -34.71
CA ILE A 728 -37.75 6.40 -36.09
C ILE A 728 -36.64 6.36 -37.15
N GLN A 729 -35.40 6.66 -36.78
CA GLN A 729 -34.21 6.59 -37.63
C GLN A 729 -33.54 5.22 -37.56
N GLY A 730 -34.07 4.27 -36.77
CA GLY A 730 -33.47 2.96 -36.58
C GLY A 730 -32.27 3.01 -35.62
N GLN A 731 -32.24 3.96 -34.69
CA GLN A 731 -31.10 4.21 -33.81
C GLN A 731 -31.46 4.09 -32.33
N PHE A 732 -30.43 3.83 -31.52
CA PHE A 732 -30.47 3.97 -30.07
C PHE A 732 -29.19 4.65 -29.60
N GLU A 733 -29.33 5.81 -28.97
CA GLU A 733 -28.22 6.61 -28.49
C GLU A 733 -28.03 6.46 -26.97
N PHE A 734 -26.78 6.39 -26.52
CA PHE A 734 -26.44 6.44 -25.11
C PHE A 734 -25.01 6.96 -24.91
N ARG A 735 -24.67 7.34 -23.67
CA ARG A 735 -23.31 7.73 -23.30
C ARG A 735 -22.74 6.74 -22.29
N GLY A 736 -21.67 6.04 -22.67
CA GLY A 736 -21.10 4.94 -21.90
C GLY A 736 -19.61 5.08 -21.62
N PHE A 737 -19.13 4.46 -20.53
CA PHE A 737 -17.71 4.31 -20.22
C PHE A 737 -16.97 3.53 -21.30
N HIS A 738 -15.69 3.79 -21.48
CA HIS A 738 -14.87 3.00 -22.40
C HIS A 738 -14.81 1.52 -21.94
N GLY A 739 -14.89 0.60 -22.89
CA GLY A 739 -14.84 -0.84 -22.64
C GLY A 739 -15.78 -1.68 -23.49
N THR A 740 -16.00 -2.92 -23.06
CA THR A 740 -16.75 -3.94 -23.80
C THR A 740 -18.22 -3.97 -23.37
N TYR A 741 -19.11 -4.05 -24.33
CA TYR A 741 -20.56 -4.02 -24.16
C TYR A 741 -21.23 -5.20 -24.83
N VAL A 742 -22.38 -5.58 -24.29
CA VAL A 742 -23.37 -6.43 -24.95
C VAL A 742 -24.63 -5.60 -25.16
N VAL A 743 -25.16 -5.62 -26.38
CA VAL A 743 -26.50 -5.14 -26.70
C VAL A 743 -27.42 -6.34 -26.91
N GLU A 744 -28.60 -6.27 -26.29
CA GLU A 744 -29.69 -7.21 -26.46
C GLU A 744 -30.89 -6.48 -27.05
N VAL A 745 -31.45 -7.05 -28.12
CA VAL A 745 -32.63 -6.53 -28.81
C VAL A 745 -33.72 -7.60 -28.78
N GLU A 746 -34.88 -7.24 -28.25
CA GLU A 746 -36.02 -8.14 -28.12
C GLU A 746 -37.05 -7.83 -29.21
N THR A 747 -37.07 -8.66 -30.25
CA THR A 747 -38.06 -8.59 -31.33
C THR A 747 -39.28 -9.46 -31.00
N GLU A 748 -40.37 -9.33 -31.74
CA GLU A 748 -41.58 -10.16 -31.53
C GLU A 748 -41.34 -11.67 -31.66
N LEU A 749 -40.27 -12.08 -32.35
CA LEU A 749 -39.98 -13.48 -32.67
C LEU A 749 -38.74 -14.03 -31.94
N ASN A 750 -37.73 -13.20 -31.65
CA ASN A 750 -36.44 -13.63 -31.10
C ASN A 750 -35.72 -12.54 -30.30
N LYS A 751 -34.80 -12.97 -29.42
CA LYS A 751 -33.84 -12.10 -28.72
C LYS A 751 -32.48 -12.17 -29.43
N VAL A 752 -31.99 -11.05 -29.94
CA VAL A 752 -30.68 -10.94 -30.61
C VAL A 752 -29.68 -10.34 -29.63
N SER A 753 -28.49 -10.94 -29.52
CA SER A 753 -27.39 -10.43 -28.70
C SER A 753 -26.13 -10.20 -29.54
N ARG A 754 -25.46 -9.06 -29.34
CA ARG A 754 -24.21 -8.67 -30.02
C ARG A 754 -23.24 -7.99 -29.05
N THR A 755 -21.95 -8.22 -29.25
CA THR A 755 -20.87 -7.58 -28.49
C THR A 755 -20.22 -6.48 -29.31
N PHE A 756 -19.90 -5.35 -28.68
CA PHE A 756 -19.13 -4.26 -29.29
C PHE A 756 -18.21 -3.60 -28.26
N VAL A 757 -17.27 -2.76 -28.73
CA VAL A 757 -16.31 -2.05 -27.88
C VAL A 757 -16.51 -0.55 -28.06
N VAL A 758 -16.48 0.18 -26.94
CA VAL A 758 -16.46 1.64 -26.90
C VAL A 758 -15.04 2.09 -26.58
N ASP A 759 -14.29 2.48 -27.60
CA ASP A 759 -12.93 3.02 -27.44
C ASP A 759 -12.94 4.52 -27.13
N LYS A 760 -11.83 5.01 -26.54
CA LYS A 760 -11.59 6.44 -26.29
C LYS A 760 -11.69 7.23 -27.61
N GLY A 761 -12.40 8.35 -27.59
CA GLY A 761 -12.50 9.26 -28.73
C GLY A 761 -13.45 10.43 -28.50
N ASP A 762 -13.24 11.51 -29.25
CA ASP A 762 -13.95 12.78 -29.04
C ASP A 762 -15.28 12.88 -29.80
N SER A 763 -15.42 12.14 -30.91
CA SER A 763 -16.66 12.08 -31.71
C SER A 763 -17.55 10.93 -31.27
N PRO A 764 -18.89 11.01 -31.47
CA PRO A 764 -19.78 9.88 -31.25
C PRO A 764 -19.32 8.63 -32.00
N LEU A 765 -19.36 7.47 -31.33
CA LEU A 765 -19.07 6.17 -31.93
C LEU A 765 -20.35 5.61 -32.57
N VAL A 766 -20.34 5.40 -33.88
CA VAL A 766 -21.44 4.72 -34.59
C VAL A 766 -21.12 3.24 -34.69
N VAL A 767 -22.03 2.39 -34.20
CA VAL A 767 -21.90 0.92 -34.23
C VAL A 767 -23.08 0.34 -35.00
N SER A 768 -22.81 -0.35 -36.10
CA SER A 768 -23.85 -1.04 -36.87
C SER A 768 -24.19 -2.39 -36.24
N ILE A 769 -25.47 -2.62 -35.97
CA ILE A 769 -26.01 -3.84 -35.40
C ILE A 769 -26.96 -4.49 -36.41
N ASP A 770 -26.53 -5.62 -36.98
CA ASP A 770 -27.34 -6.40 -37.91
C ASP A 770 -28.18 -7.44 -37.15
N LEU A 771 -29.50 -7.30 -37.26
CA LEU A 771 -30.51 -8.06 -36.51
C LEU A 771 -30.94 -9.35 -37.21
#